data_AF-A0A409WT27-F1
#
_entry.id   AF-A0A409WT27-F1
#
_cell.length_a   1.000
_cell.length_b   1.000
_cell.length_c   1.000
_cell.angle_alpha   90.00
_cell.angle_beta   90.00
_cell.angle_gamma   90.00
#
_symmetry.space_group_name_H-M   'P 1'
#
loop_
_entity.id
_entity.type
_entity.pdbx_description
1 polymer ?
#
loop_
_entity_poly.entity_id
_entity_poly.type
_entity_poly.pdbx_seq_one_letter_code
_entity_poly.pdbx_strand_id
1 'polypeptide(L)'
;MSEHRLTYNSQKVVALDPSNVMFTDEICERAYMMCVEYEQSDSSIAVKLRGRLLGCLVSEAINGTCQRYISNQIIKYGAFEGGLTKLCDIYIKHIIERVRNKEHVMGLVTYDEIDYISKAYDEGQFEVYEYDEQGLCNETVTEWNGRSVYEMTCLSEVCSFINTIIFATDTTGPLDSEQTPRLFYFKVMFFAKYRCYITDWVDAHHIELMKASGKDFTELAIDESTQPSVHLRGVHILPRFTKNEIMESIDQLPGEEPLTLSGLWKGYLEVSLRTLWDDNYYMSPNVLILEPDAGCMFNLLKIWLDHDTRPAALFNRNLASDVSILDMSAPGLSDRLIYNSKGATALNRENQSFADEFCKKAYSICVEYENDATSLIVKLRGRLLGCLVSGAINAKAQRFISNQIIKYSATDGGLERLSNIYIKHIIERVRNKEDVMGLPTYDEIEDVLEAHYKEKLAQAEAFFANINSTNFTESDNGNREKELEQFEKTDRNSKEIPCVHQVLKRGKYRCYVTNWTDAHHIAKMKSEGVDLAEHGINEAAQPQIYVRGVHILPRFTREEMHSVIDELPGEEPLTLYTLWNEYLDVYLESLCDKRYYDAPNLLILEPDAGCMFNEMRLWLDHDTRPETRVMRQDNYDAALDAPYFGSKTMEKYPVSVSLKGGLLPAPSHLRAHACVARACALSGFDEYFKIIGKI
;
A
#
# COMPACT_ATOMS: atom_id res chain seq x y z
N MET A 1 3.58 -2.48 28.30
CA MET A 1 2.53 -1.42 28.26
C MET A 1 1.47 -1.86 27.26
N SER A 2 0.24 -1.31 27.30
CA SER A 2 -0.87 -1.76 26.44
C SER A 2 -0.74 -1.23 25.01
N GLU A 3 -1.04 -2.09 24.01
CA GLU A 3 -1.03 -1.73 22.60
C GLU A 3 -2.04 -0.60 22.28
N HIS A 4 -1.58 0.51 21.71
CA HIS A 4 -2.45 1.53 21.13
C HIS A 4 -2.91 1.13 19.73
N ARG A 5 -3.75 0.09 19.63
CA ARG A 5 -4.67 -0.02 18.50
C ARG A 5 -5.68 1.11 18.62
N LEU A 6 -5.87 1.90 17.56
CA LEU A 6 -7.03 2.78 17.41
C LEU A 6 -8.29 1.92 17.29
N THR A 7 -8.80 1.53 18.45
CA THR A 7 -9.93 0.61 18.59
C THR A 7 -11.16 1.45 18.86
N TYR A 8 -11.74 2.02 17.80
CA TYR A 8 -12.95 2.83 17.90
C TYR A 8 -14.13 1.96 18.34
N ASN A 9 -14.54 2.12 19.60
CA ASN A 9 -15.72 1.44 20.14
C ASN A 9 -16.97 2.26 19.81
N SER A 10 -17.60 1.99 18.66
CA SER A 10 -18.87 2.61 18.26
C SER A 10 -20.03 2.37 19.25
N GLN A 11 -19.91 1.38 20.14
CA GLN A 11 -20.89 1.11 21.21
C GLN A 11 -20.70 2.03 22.42
N LYS A 12 -19.53 2.67 22.58
CA LYS A 12 -19.24 3.61 23.66
C LYS A 12 -19.16 5.02 23.09
N VAL A 13 -20.30 5.69 23.07
CA VAL A 13 -20.42 7.11 22.76
C VAL A 13 -19.61 7.92 23.79
N VAL A 14 -18.42 8.37 23.40
CA VAL A 14 -17.52 9.21 24.23
C VAL A 14 -17.95 10.67 24.10
N ALA A 15 -18.04 11.42 25.19
CA ALA A 15 -18.27 12.88 25.16
C ALA A 15 -17.13 13.59 24.43
N LEU A 16 -17.42 14.74 23.79
CA LEU A 16 -16.35 15.61 23.31
C LEU A 16 -15.44 16.02 24.49
N ASP A 17 -14.13 15.82 24.33
CA ASP A 17 -13.12 16.09 25.35
C ASP A 17 -12.03 16.99 24.77
N PRO A 18 -12.05 18.30 25.09
CA PRO A 18 -11.07 19.27 24.58
C PRO A 18 -9.62 18.89 24.87
N SER A 19 -9.35 18.10 25.92
CA SER A 19 -7.98 17.73 26.30
C SER A 19 -7.31 16.73 25.35
N ASN A 20 -8.09 16.09 24.45
CA ASN A 20 -7.60 15.08 23.51
C ASN A 20 -7.50 15.57 22.06
N VAL A 21 -7.78 16.86 21.78
CA VAL A 21 -7.81 17.39 20.41
C VAL A 21 -6.70 18.41 20.20
N MET A 22 -5.98 18.29 19.08
CA MET A 22 -5.00 19.30 18.65
C MET A 22 -5.67 20.31 17.72
N PHE A 23 -5.69 21.57 18.13
CA PHE A 23 -6.26 22.67 17.37
C PHE A 23 -5.19 23.43 16.59
N THR A 24 -5.52 23.83 15.37
CA THR A 24 -4.66 24.67 14.51
C THR A 24 -4.50 26.09 15.07
N ASP A 25 -5.53 26.60 15.75
CA ASP A 25 -5.57 27.93 16.38
C ASP A 25 -6.74 28.06 17.37
N GLU A 26 -6.82 29.23 18.04
CA GLU A 26 -7.89 29.61 18.99
C GLU A 26 -9.29 29.65 18.35
N ILE A 27 -9.42 29.81 17.03
CA ILE A 27 -10.72 29.78 16.34
C ILE A 27 -11.23 28.34 16.28
N CYS A 28 -10.33 27.39 16.02
CA CYS A 28 -10.65 25.96 16.00
C CYS A 28 -11.00 25.44 17.39
N GLU A 29 -10.23 25.82 18.41
CA GLU A 29 -10.53 25.52 19.81
C GLU A 29 -11.89 26.09 20.24
N ARG A 30 -12.14 27.37 19.96
CA ARG A 30 -13.42 28.03 20.28
C ARG A 30 -14.62 27.35 19.62
N ALA A 31 -14.51 26.96 18.35
CA ALA A 31 -15.58 26.26 17.65
C ALA A 31 -15.86 24.87 18.25
N TYR A 32 -14.80 24.13 18.62
CA TYR A 32 -14.95 22.85 19.29
C TYR A 32 -15.60 23.01 20.68
N MET A 33 -15.21 24.03 21.45
CA MET A 33 -15.84 24.34 22.73
C MET A 33 -17.33 24.67 22.59
N MET A 34 -17.74 25.39 21.55
CA MET A 34 -19.17 25.61 21.25
C MET A 34 -19.91 24.30 20.95
N CYS A 35 -19.25 23.31 20.34
CA CYS A 35 -19.83 21.98 20.11
C CYS A 35 -19.95 21.16 21.42
N VAL A 36 -18.97 21.29 22.32
CA VAL A 36 -19.00 20.69 23.67
C VAL A 36 -20.14 21.27 24.50
N GLU A 37 -20.26 22.60 24.54
CA GLU A 37 -21.36 23.30 25.23
C GLU A 37 -22.71 22.91 24.64
N TYR A 38 -22.82 22.84 23.31
CA TYR A 38 -24.05 22.43 22.64
C TYR A 38 -24.42 20.98 22.94
N GLU A 39 -23.45 20.05 22.95
CA GLU A 39 -23.67 18.66 23.40
C GLU A 39 -24.23 18.61 24.83
N GLN A 40 -23.73 19.48 25.72
CA GLN A 40 -24.11 19.50 27.13
C GLN A 40 -25.40 20.28 27.43
N SER A 41 -25.84 21.16 26.54
CA SER A 41 -26.93 22.13 26.78
C SER A 41 -28.33 21.52 26.91
N ASP A 42 -28.59 20.36 26.32
CA ASP A 42 -29.91 19.71 26.32
C ASP A 42 -29.80 18.23 26.76
N SER A 43 -30.83 17.80 27.47
CA SER A 43 -31.13 16.39 27.74
C SER A 43 -31.26 15.56 26.45
N SER A 44 -31.78 16.15 25.36
CA SER A 44 -32.10 15.51 24.08
C SER A 44 -30.93 14.77 23.44
N ILE A 45 -31.14 13.49 23.12
CA ILE A 45 -30.17 12.64 22.41
C ILE A 45 -29.85 13.24 21.04
N ALA A 46 -30.83 13.82 20.34
CA ALA A 46 -30.60 14.42 19.03
C ALA A 46 -29.65 15.64 19.10
N VAL A 47 -29.77 16.49 20.13
CA VAL A 47 -28.86 17.63 20.34
C VAL A 47 -27.45 17.14 20.65
N LYS A 48 -27.32 16.13 21.53
CA LYS A 48 -26.03 15.48 21.86
C LYS A 48 -25.32 14.86 20.65
N LEU A 49 -26.06 14.17 19.78
CA LEU A 49 -25.48 13.58 18.56
C LEU A 49 -25.06 14.65 17.55
N ARG A 50 -25.84 15.74 17.41
CA ARG A 50 -25.50 16.86 16.52
C ARG A 50 -24.28 17.65 17.01
N GLY A 51 -24.22 18.01 18.29
CA GLY A 51 -23.06 18.68 18.90
C GLY A 51 -21.79 17.85 18.75
N ARG A 52 -21.87 16.55 19.06
CA ARG A 52 -20.76 15.61 18.85
C ARG A 52 -20.34 15.52 17.38
N LEU A 53 -21.28 15.44 16.44
CA LEU A 53 -20.95 15.37 15.01
C LEU A 53 -20.17 16.61 14.55
N LEU A 54 -20.63 17.81 14.90
CA LEU A 54 -19.90 19.05 14.58
C LEU A 54 -18.51 19.09 15.24
N GLY A 55 -18.38 18.64 16.50
CA GLY A 55 -17.10 18.53 17.18
C GLY A 55 -16.13 17.56 16.49
N CYS A 56 -16.63 16.39 16.06
CA CYS A 56 -15.86 15.41 15.30
C CYS A 56 -15.44 15.92 13.92
N LEU A 57 -16.28 16.72 13.23
CA LEU A 57 -15.89 17.35 11.96
C LEU A 57 -14.71 18.33 12.16
N VAL A 58 -14.59 18.96 13.35
CA VAL A 58 -13.44 19.81 13.68
C VAL A 58 -12.21 18.98 14.09
N SER A 59 -12.36 17.92 14.90
CA SER A 59 -11.20 17.12 15.33
C SER A 59 -10.59 16.28 14.20
N GLU A 60 -11.44 15.71 13.33
CA GLU A 60 -11.02 14.82 12.23
C GLU A 60 -10.84 15.55 10.88
N ALA A 61 -10.67 16.87 10.88
CA ALA A 61 -10.48 17.65 9.66
C ALA A 61 -9.13 17.32 9.01
N ILE A 62 -9.14 17.08 7.69
CA ILE A 62 -7.99 16.56 6.90
C ILE A 62 -6.71 17.40 7.09
N ASN A 63 -6.87 18.72 7.22
CA ASN A 63 -5.78 19.66 7.49
C ASN A 63 -6.32 20.92 8.21
N GLY A 64 -5.39 21.78 8.67
CA GLY A 64 -5.74 23.00 9.38
C GLY A 64 -6.57 24.02 8.58
N THR A 65 -6.52 23.99 7.25
CA THR A 65 -7.38 24.83 6.39
C THR A 65 -8.83 24.35 6.47
N CYS A 66 -9.06 23.04 6.36
CA CYS A 66 -10.38 22.44 6.53
C CYS A 66 -10.90 22.63 7.96
N GLN A 67 -10.04 22.42 8.98
CA GLN A 67 -10.39 22.62 10.38
C GLN A 67 -10.87 24.06 10.63
N ARG A 68 -10.12 25.05 10.13
CA ARG A 68 -10.47 26.47 10.23
C ARG A 68 -11.75 26.82 9.43
N TYR A 69 -12.00 26.18 8.28
CA TYR A 69 -13.25 26.39 7.52
C TYR A 69 -14.47 25.94 8.32
N ILE A 70 -14.48 24.69 8.79
CA ILE A 70 -15.59 24.10 9.56
C ILE A 70 -15.81 24.91 10.86
N SER A 71 -14.71 25.28 11.53
CA SER A 71 -14.74 26.07 12.76
C SER A 71 -15.37 27.46 12.58
N ASN A 72 -15.06 28.14 11.48
CA ASN A 72 -15.72 29.41 11.13
C ASN A 72 -17.22 29.22 10.86
N GLN A 73 -17.64 28.13 10.21
CA GLN A 73 -19.07 27.85 10.02
C GLN A 73 -19.77 27.61 11.37
N ILE A 74 -19.17 26.82 12.27
CA ILE A 74 -19.71 26.56 13.62
C ILE A 74 -19.85 27.85 14.42
N ILE A 75 -18.85 28.73 14.42
CA ILE A 75 -18.91 30.02 15.12
C ILE A 75 -20.00 30.93 14.52
N LYS A 76 -20.11 31.00 13.19
CA LYS A 76 -21.14 31.81 12.50
C LYS A 76 -22.55 31.30 12.79
N TYR A 77 -22.81 30.01 12.60
CA TYR A 77 -24.14 29.44 12.83
C TYR A 77 -24.49 29.40 14.33
N GLY A 78 -23.52 29.16 15.22
CA GLY A 78 -23.72 29.17 16.67
C GLY A 78 -24.00 30.54 17.28
N ALA A 79 -23.90 31.63 16.51
CA ALA A 79 -24.39 32.94 16.93
C ALA A 79 -25.93 33.07 16.90
N PHE A 80 -26.64 32.09 16.34
CA PHE A 80 -28.10 32.09 16.17
C PHE A 80 -28.76 30.93 16.92
N GLU A 81 -29.93 31.17 17.51
CA GLU A 81 -30.73 30.13 18.16
C GLU A 81 -31.08 29.01 17.16
N GLY A 82 -30.78 27.76 17.52
CA GLY A 82 -30.94 26.59 16.64
C GLY A 82 -29.97 26.53 15.44
N GLY A 83 -29.05 27.49 15.28
CA GLY A 83 -28.15 27.53 14.14
C GLY A 83 -27.19 26.34 14.06
N LEU A 84 -26.70 25.82 15.19
CA LEU A 84 -25.90 24.58 15.21
C LEU A 84 -26.71 23.34 14.78
N THR A 85 -28.01 23.28 15.09
CA THR A 85 -28.92 22.25 14.53
C THR A 85 -28.92 22.33 13.01
N LYS A 86 -29.14 23.53 12.49
CA LYS A 86 -29.25 23.79 11.05
C LYS A 86 -27.94 23.46 10.31
N LEU A 87 -26.79 23.88 10.86
CA LEU A 87 -25.48 23.56 10.29
C LEU A 87 -25.22 22.04 10.29
N CYS A 88 -25.54 21.36 11.39
CA CYS A 88 -25.40 19.91 11.47
C CYS A 88 -26.27 19.20 10.42
N ASP A 89 -27.53 19.63 10.27
CA ASP A 89 -28.45 19.06 9.28
C ASP A 89 -27.99 19.34 7.84
N ILE A 90 -27.33 20.48 7.58
CA ILE A 90 -26.66 20.79 6.31
C ILE A 90 -25.52 19.81 6.02
N TYR A 91 -24.60 19.57 6.97
CA TYR A 91 -23.52 18.59 6.80
C TYR A 91 -24.05 17.17 6.65
N ILE A 92 -25.11 16.81 7.39
CA ILE A 92 -25.81 15.53 7.24
C ILE A 92 -26.31 15.37 5.80
N LYS A 93 -27.14 16.31 5.31
CA LYS A 93 -27.78 16.20 3.99
C LYS A 93 -26.80 16.33 2.80
N HIS A 94 -25.86 17.28 2.86
CA HIS A 94 -25.08 17.67 1.67
C HIS A 94 -23.68 17.05 1.57
N ILE A 95 -23.16 16.45 2.65
CA ILE A 95 -21.90 15.70 2.65
C ILE A 95 -22.17 14.23 2.99
N ILE A 96 -22.70 13.99 4.18
CA ILE A 96 -22.77 12.68 4.82
C ILE A 96 -23.73 11.73 4.09
N GLU A 97 -24.95 12.19 3.80
CA GLU A 97 -25.95 11.43 3.05
C GLU A 97 -25.53 11.25 1.59
N ARG A 98 -24.87 12.23 0.96
CA ARG A 98 -24.35 12.07 -0.41
C ARG A 98 -23.21 11.04 -0.49
N VAL A 99 -22.37 10.94 0.53
CA VAL A 99 -21.32 9.91 0.65
C VAL A 99 -21.92 8.53 0.99
N ARG A 100 -22.95 8.48 1.84
CA ARG A 100 -23.62 7.24 2.29
C ARG A 100 -24.53 6.65 1.21
N ASN A 101 -25.40 7.46 0.63
CA ASN A 101 -26.54 7.03 -0.17
C ASN A 101 -26.21 6.86 -1.66
N LYS A 102 -24.93 7.02 -2.06
CA LYS A 102 -24.36 6.91 -3.43
C LYS A 102 -25.43 6.51 -4.45
N GLU A 103 -26.12 7.50 -5.00
CA GLU A 103 -27.32 7.25 -5.80
C GLU A 103 -27.01 6.24 -6.90
N HIS A 104 -27.97 5.35 -7.17
CA HIS A 104 -27.83 4.26 -8.13
C HIS A 104 -27.29 4.79 -9.47
N VAL A 105 -25.97 4.67 -9.69
CA VAL A 105 -25.34 4.88 -10.98
C VAL A 105 -25.69 3.67 -11.85
N MET A 106 -26.95 3.64 -12.30
CA MET A 106 -27.47 2.74 -13.33
C MET A 106 -26.85 3.04 -14.71
N GLY A 107 -26.12 4.17 -14.84
CA GLY A 107 -25.17 4.39 -15.92
C GLY A 107 -23.88 3.59 -15.69
N LEU A 108 -23.99 2.26 -15.75
CA LEU A 108 -22.86 1.38 -16.05
C LEU A 108 -22.46 1.64 -17.50
N VAL A 109 -21.51 2.55 -17.72
CA VAL A 109 -20.96 2.76 -19.06
C VAL A 109 -20.20 1.49 -19.44
N THR A 110 -20.61 0.80 -20.50
CA THR A 110 -19.87 -0.39 -20.97
C THR A 110 -18.62 0.02 -21.74
N TYR A 111 -17.66 -0.89 -21.89
CA TYR A 111 -16.47 -0.62 -22.69
C TYR A 111 -16.85 -0.31 -24.16
N ASP A 112 -17.93 -0.90 -24.67
CA ASP A 112 -18.50 -0.63 -26.00
C ASP A 112 -18.94 0.84 -26.16
N GLU A 113 -19.56 1.41 -25.12
CA GLU A 113 -19.97 2.83 -25.13
C GLU A 113 -18.76 3.77 -25.07
N ILE A 114 -17.67 3.37 -24.40
CA ILE A 114 -16.41 4.12 -24.35
C ILE A 114 -15.68 4.04 -25.70
N ASP A 115 -15.58 2.85 -26.31
CA ASP A 115 -14.92 2.65 -27.61
C ASP A 115 -15.70 3.34 -28.75
N TYR A 116 -17.03 3.28 -28.73
CA TYR A 116 -17.89 3.99 -29.67
C TYR A 116 -17.69 5.52 -29.61
N ILE A 117 -17.60 6.09 -28.40
CA ILE A 117 -17.41 7.54 -28.21
C ILE A 117 -15.97 7.95 -28.55
N SER A 118 -14.96 7.18 -28.15
CA SER A 118 -13.55 7.44 -28.52
C SER A 118 -13.38 7.43 -30.03
N LYS A 119 -13.94 6.44 -30.70
CA LYS A 119 -13.88 6.31 -32.16
C LYS A 119 -14.62 7.45 -32.88
N ALA A 120 -15.78 7.87 -32.40
CA ALA A 120 -16.48 9.04 -32.94
C ALA A 120 -15.73 10.36 -32.69
N TYR A 121 -14.90 10.45 -31.65
CA TYR A 121 -14.00 11.58 -31.39
C TYR A 121 -12.78 11.56 -32.34
N ASP A 122 -12.12 10.41 -32.48
CA ASP A 122 -10.97 10.22 -33.38
C ASP A 122 -11.34 10.34 -34.88
N GLU A 123 -12.58 9.99 -35.25
CA GLU A 123 -13.15 10.19 -36.59
C GLU A 123 -13.66 11.63 -36.81
N GLY A 124 -13.54 12.52 -35.81
CA GLY A 124 -13.94 13.94 -35.93
C GLY A 124 -15.45 14.16 -36.04
N GLN A 125 -16.28 13.24 -35.55
CA GLN A 125 -17.75 13.32 -35.64
C GLN A 125 -18.40 14.23 -34.58
N PHE A 126 -17.60 14.84 -33.69
CA PHE A 126 -18.07 15.81 -32.69
C PHE A 126 -17.49 17.21 -32.95
N GLU A 127 -18.37 18.13 -33.33
CA GLU A 127 -18.08 19.56 -33.33
C GLU A 127 -18.29 20.11 -31.91
N VAL A 128 -17.19 20.45 -31.22
CA VAL A 128 -17.25 21.15 -29.93
C VAL A 128 -17.31 22.65 -30.19
N TYR A 129 -18.40 23.27 -29.75
CA TYR A 129 -18.67 24.70 -29.94
C TYR A 129 -18.46 25.46 -28.63
N GLU A 130 -17.51 26.40 -28.59
CA GLU A 130 -17.39 27.35 -27.48
C GLU A 130 -18.39 28.50 -27.67
N TYR A 131 -19.26 28.67 -26.67
CA TYR A 131 -20.21 29.78 -26.58
C TYR A 131 -19.75 30.77 -25.51
N ASP A 132 -19.79 32.06 -25.82
CA ASP A 132 -19.46 33.12 -24.86
C ASP A 132 -20.52 33.28 -23.75
N GLU A 133 -20.28 34.20 -22.81
CA GLU A 133 -21.21 34.51 -21.71
C GLU A 133 -22.60 35.00 -22.18
N GLN A 134 -22.78 35.25 -23.48
CA GLN A 134 -24.03 35.72 -24.11
C GLN A 134 -24.67 34.63 -24.99
N GLY A 135 -24.04 33.46 -25.15
CA GLY A 135 -24.55 32.33 -25.91
C GLY A 135 -24.27 32.38 -27.42
N LEU A 136 -23.21 33.09 -27.85
CA LEU A 136 -22.76 33.12 -29.25
C LEU A 136 -21.51 32.27 -29.48
N CYS A 137 -21.56 31.45 -30.52
CA CYS A 137 -20.52 30.49 -30.88
C CYS A 137 -19.34 31.16 -31.61
N ASN A 138 -18.11 30.91 -31.17
CA ASN A 138 -16.88 31.26 -31.89
C ASN A 138 -15.97 30.02 -32.07
N GLU A 139 -15.05 30.10 -33.04
CA GLU A 139 -14.29 29.03 -33.72
C GLU A 139 -13.67 27.88 -32.86
N THR A 140 -13.39 26.76 -33.55
CA THR A 140 -12.81 25.53 -33.00
C THR A 140 -11.36 25.69 -32.50
N VAL A 141 -11.08 25.21 -31.30
CA VAL A 141 -9.76 25.28 -30.63
C VAL A 141 -9.11 23.89 -30.54
N THR A 142 -7.81 23.78 -30.86
CA THR A 142 -7.10 22.49 -31.06
C THR A 142 -5.89 22.22 -30.15
N GLU A 143 -5.68 22.96 -29.05
CA GLU A 143 -4.62 22.65 -28.08
C GLU A 143 -5.07 22.75 -26.62
N TRP A 144 -4.63 21.79 -25.78
CA TRP A 144 -4.72 21.91 -24.32
C TRP A 144 -3.39 21.52 -23.64
N ASN A 145 -2.83 22.45 -22.87
CA ASN A 145 -1.56 22.28 -22.17
C ASN A 145 -1.75 21.73 -20.76
N GLY A 146 -1.03 20.66 -20.42
CA GLY A 146 -1.24 19.91 -19.17
C GLY A 146 -0.87 20.66 -17.88
N ARG A 147 -1.60 20.35 -16.80
CA ARG A 147 -1.21 20.64 -15.41
C ARG A 147 -1.42 19.40 -14.53
N SER A 148 -0.52 19.24 -13.55
CA SER A 148 -0.50 18.13 -12.61
C SER A 148 -1.43 18.33 -11.40
N VAL A 149 -1.87 17.24 -10.78
CA VAL A 149 -2.70 17.22 -9.56
C VAL A 149 -2.11 16.24 -8.54
N TYR A 150 -2.11 16.63 -7.26
CA TYR A 150 -1.62 15.83 -6.12
C TYR A 150 -2.76 15.24 -5.28
N GLU A 151 -2.45 14.10 -4.67
CA GLU A 151 -3.02 13.38 -3.50
C GLU A 151 -4.45 13.63 -2.98
N MET A 152 -5.15 12.51 -2.69
CA MET A 152 -6.33 12.43 -1.81
C MET A 152 -6.16 11.28 -0.81
N THR A 153 -6.26 11.55 0.49
CA THR A 153 -6.40 10.54 1.56
C THR A 153 -7.07 11.13 2.80
N CYS A 154 -8.37 10.86 2.99
CA CYS A 154 -9.09 10.69 4.26
C CYS A 154 -10.61 10.73 4.03
N LEU A 155 -11.31 9.60 4.26
CA LEU A 155 -12.78 9.51 4.17
C LEU A 155 -13.38 8.38 5.03
N SER A 156 -12.56 7.63 5.78
CA SER A 156 -12.93 6.39 6.45
C SER A 156 -13.55 6.56 7.85
N GLU A 157 -13.08 7.52 8.64
CA GLU A 157 -13.45 7.64 10.07
C GLU A 157 -14.86 8.23 10.25
N VAL A 158 -15.18 9.23 9.44
CA VAL A 158 -16.50 9.87 9.35
C VAL A 158 -17.61 8.84 9.06
N CYS A 159 -17.39 7.93 8.09
CA CYS A 159 -18.38 6.93 7.65
C CYS A 159 -18.79 5.92 8.73
N SER A 160 -17.90 5.55 9.66
CA SER A 160 -18.21 4.58 10.72
C SER A 160 -19.09 5.20 11.81
N PHE A 161 -18.84 6.47 12.14
CA PHE A 161 -19.57 7.22 13.16
C PHE A 161 -20.99 7.60 12.70
N ILE A 162 -21.14 8.00 11.43
CA ILE A 162 -22.43 8.31 10.77
C ILE A 162 -23.46 7.19 10.95
N ASN A 163 -23.06 5.94 10.72
CA ASN A 163 -23.96 4.79 10.83
C ASN A 163 -24.53 4.58 12.25
N THR A 164 -23.84 5.11 13.28
CA THR A 164 -24.31 5.05 14.68
C THR A 164 -25.30 6.17 14.99
N ILE A 165 -25.13 7.36 14.39
CA ILE A 165 -26.06 8.49 14.57
C ILE A 165 -27.43 8.20 13.94
N ILE A 166 -27.45 7.72 12.69
CA ILE A 166 -28.72 7.64 11.94
C ILE A 166 -29.64 6.53 12.47
N PHE A 167 -29.08 5.42 12.96
CA PHE A 167 -29.85 4.37 13.64
C PHE A 167 -30.53 4.85 14.94
N ALA A 168 -30.00 5.89 15.58
CA ALA A 168 -30.65 6.49 16.75
C ALA A 168 -31.78 7.46 16.36
N THR A 169 -31.72 8.10 15.20
CA THR A 169 -32.74 9.05 14.74
C THR A 169 -33.94 8.41 14.03
N ASP A 170 -33.78 7.24 13.40
CA ASP A 170 -34.88 6.51 12.71
C ASP A 170 -35.92 5.86 13.65
N THR A 171 -35.80 6.06 14.98
CA THR A 171 -36.71 5.46 15.98
C THR A 171 -37.85 6.37 16.45
N THR A 172 -38.18 7.43 15.71
CA THR A 172 -39.27 8.37 16.06
C THR A 172 -40.66 7.84 15.72
N GLY A 173 -41.02 6.68 16.26
CA GLY A 173 -42.39 6.21 16.43
C GLY A 173 -42.82 6.29 17.90
N PRO A 174 -44.13 6.36 18.21
CA PRO A 174 -44.58 6.34 19.60
C PRO A 174 -44.23 5.00 20.26
N LEU A 175 -43.43 5.06 21.33
CA LEU A 175 -43.02 3.89 22.12
C LEU A 175 -44.14 3.47 23.08
N ASP A 176 -44.92 2.47 22.69
CA ASP A 176 -45.72 1.68 23.65
C ASP A 176 -44.79 0.87 24.57
N SER A 177 -45.19 0.75 25.85
CA SER A 177 -44.26 0.64 26.98
C SER A 177 -43.61 -0.73 27.25
N GLU A 178 -43.61 -1.68 26.30
CA GLU A 178 -43.08 -3.04 26.51
C GLU A 178 -42.31 -3.62 25.30
N GLN A 179 -41.30 -2.91 24.78
CA GLN A 179 -40.29 -3.52 23.91
C GLN A 179 -38.85 -3.14 24.27
N THR A 180 -38.05 -4.14 24.64
CA THR A 180 -36.60 -4.02 24.85
C THR A 180 -35.88 -3.81 23.51
N PRO A 181 -34.95 -2.84 23.39
CA PRO A 181 -34.20 -2.64 22.15
C PRO A 181 -33.31 -3.86 21.83
N ARG A 182 -33.43 -4.40 20.61
CA ARG A 182 -32.58 -5.50 20.12
C ARG A 182 -31.28 -4.92 19.55
N LEU A 183 -30.13 -5.38 20.06
CA LEU A 183 -28.81 -4.97 19.56
C LEU A 183 -28.46 -5.68 18.24
N PHE A 184 -27.97 -4.92 17.26
CA PHE A 184 -27.30 -5.45 16.07
C PHE A 184 -25.78 -5.27 16.17
N TYR A 185 -25.01 -6.27 15.71
CA TYR A 185 -23.56 -6.18 15.60
C TYR A 185 -23.16 -5.76 14.18
N PHE A 186 -22.53 -4.59 14.05
CA PHE A 186 -21.85 -4.20 12.81
C PHE A 186 -20.34 -4.36 12.93
N LYS A 187 -19.73 -4.94 11.90
CA LYS A 187 -18.28 -5.01 11.70
C LYS A 187 -17.98 -4.64 10.25
N VAL A 188 -17.69 -3.36 10.01
CA VAL A 188 -17.29 -2.86 8.69
C VAL A 188 -15.77 -3.00 8.55
N MET A 189 -15.32 -3.67 7.50
CA MET A 189 -13.91 -3.67 7.07
C MET A 189 -13.84 -2.95 5.73
N PHE A 190 -12.98 -1.93 5.59
CA PHE A 190 -12.63 -1.40 4.27
C PHE A 190 -11.15 -1.07 4.17
N PHE A 191 -10.60 -1.42 3.01
CA PHE A 191 -9.23 -1.14 2.60
C PHE A 191 -9.15 0.23 1.93
N ALA A 192 -8.06 0.95 2.16
CA ALA A 192 -7.79 2.24 1.52
C ALA A 192 -6.34 2.31 1.00
N LYS A 193 -6.08 1.71 -0.17
CA LYS A 193 -5.02 2.11 -1.11
C LYS A 193 -5.09 1.27 -2.40
N TYR A 194 -5.57 1.87 -3.48
CA TYR A 194 -5.24 1.43 -4.84
C TYR A 194 -5.03 2.66 -5.73
N ARG A 195 -3.82 2.78 -6.29
CA ARG A 195 -3.59 3.47 -7.57
C ARG A 195 -3.65 2.39 -8.63
N CYS A 196 -4.71 2.35 -9.43
CA CYS A 196 -4.69 1.56 -10.65
C CYS A 196 -4.06 2.41 -11.76
N TYR A 197 -2.97 1.90 -12.33
CA TYR A 197 -2.49 2.34 -13.64
C TYR A 197 -3.11 1.41 -14.68
N ILE A 198 -3.79 1.96 -15.68
CA ILE A 198 -4.26 1.19 -16.83
C ILE A 198 -3.03 0.80 -17.66
N THR A 199 -2.93 -0.48 -18.02
CA THR A 199 -1.99 -0.99 -19.02
C THR A 199 -2.75 -1.89 -19.98
N ASP A 200 -2.82 -1.46 -21.24
CA ASP A 200 -3.14 -2.18 -22.47
C ASP A 200 -3.77 -3.58 -22.33
N TRP A 201 -5.11 -3.63 -22.35
CA TRP A 201 -5.89 -4.81 -22.75
C TRP A 201 -6.62 -4.46 -24.04
N VAL A 202 -6.55 -5.33 -25.05
CA VAL A 202 -7.29 -5.19 -26.32
C VAL A 202 -8.50 -6.11 -26.25
N ASP A 203 -9.70 -5.55 -26.36
CA ASP A 203 -10.95 -6.32 -26.32
C ASP A 203 -11.18 -7.08 -27.65
N ALA A 204 -11.89 -8.21 -27.58
CA ALA A 204 -12.27 -9.04 -28.71
C ALA A 204 -13.07 -8.27 -29.77
N HIS A 205 -13.87 -7.28 -29.38
CA HIS A 205 -14.57 -6.40 -30.33
C HIS A 205 -13.60 -5.50 -31.12
N HIS A 206 -12.52 -5.05 -30.49
CA HIS A 206 -11.47 -4.26 -31.12
C HIS A 206 -10.66 -5.10 -32.12
N ILE A 207 -10.47 -6.40 -31.83
CA ILE A 207 -9.91 -7.39 -32.76
C ILE A 207 -10.82 -7.58 -33.99
N GLU A 208 -12.14 -7.71 -33.80
CA GLU A 208 -13.12 -7.80 -34.90
C GLU A 208 -13.15 -6.54 -35.78
N LEU A 209 -13.09 -5.35 -35.17
CA LEU A 209 -13.02 -4.07 -35.89
C LEU A 209 -11.71 -3.91 -36.67
N MET A 210 -10.58 -4.33 -36.11
CA MET A 210 -9.30 -4.32 -36.83
C MET A 210 -9.31 -5.30 -38.02
N LYS A 211 -9.89 -6.50 -37.87
CA LYS A 211 -10.12 -7.45 -38.96
C LYS A 211 -10.97 -6.85 -40.08
N ALA A 212 -12.05 -6.14 -39.74
CA ALA A 212 -12.89 -5.43 -40.71
C ALA A 212 -12.16 -4.27 -41.42
N SER A 213 -11.14 -3.68 -40.80
CA SER A 213 -10.32 -2.60 -41.38
C SER A 213 -9.16 -3.06 -42.27
N GLY A 214 -8.87 -4.37 -42.32
CA GLY A 214 -7.82 -4.94 -43.18
C GLY A 214 -6.38 -4.69 -42.74
N LYS A 215 -6.13 -4.37 -41.45
CA LYS A 215 -4.77 -4.26 -40.89
C LYS A 215 -4.17 -5.64 -40.62
N ASP A 216 -2.87 -5.79 -40.89
CA ASP A 216 -2.13 -7.05 -40.72
C ASP A 216 -1.71 -7.25 -39.25
N PHE A 217 -1.84 -8.47 -38.74
CA PHE A 217 -1.59 -8.84 -37.34
C PHE A 217 -0.11 -9.07 -37.02
N THR A 218 0.76 -9.08 -38.03
CA THR A 218 2.18 -9.43 -37.87
C THR A 218 3.04 -8.42 -37.10
N GLU A 219 2.60 -7.17 -36.91
CA GLU A 219 3.36 -6.16 -36.14
C GLU A 219 3.10 -6.17 -34.62
N LEU A 220 2.04 -6.82 -34.13
CA LEU A 220 1.59 -6.72 -32.72
C LEU A 220 1.86 -7.96 -31.84
N ALA A 221 2.27 -9.10 -32.44
CA ALA A 221 2.67 -10.32 -31.71
C ALA A 221 1.64 -10.84 -30.67
N ILE A 222 0.34 -10.76 -30.98
CA ILE A 222 -0.74 -11.27 -30.13
C ILE A 222 -1.14 -12.68 -30.61
N ASP A 223 -1.10 -13.67 -29.72
CA ASP A 223 -1.61 -15.03 -29.96
C ASP A 223 -3.11 -15.08 -29.66
N GLU A 224 -3.93 -15.31 -30.68
CA GLU A 224 -5.40 -15.33 -30.58
C GLU A 224 -5.96 -16.50 -29.73
N SER A 225 -5.14 -17.49 -29.36
CA SER A 225 -5.64 -18.76 -28.80
C SER A 225 -5.91 -18.77 -27.29
N THR A 226 -5.64 -17.68 -26.55
CA THR A 226 -5.58 -17.73 -25.06
C THR A 226 -6.34 -16.65 -24.28
N GLN A 227 -7.04 -15.70 -24.92
CA GLN A 227 -7.75 -14.64 -24.18
C GLN A 227 -9.18 -15.03 -23.75
N PRO A 228 -9.51 -14.98 -22.44
CA PRO A 228 -10.90 -14.97 -21.97
C PRO A 228 -11.53 -13.58 -22.15
N SER A 229 -12.81 -13.52 -22.50
CA SER A 229 -13.57 -12.26 -22.58
C SER A 229 -13.85 -11.69 -21.18
N VAL A 230 -13.16 -10.61 -20.81
CA VAL A 230 -13.30 -9.96 -19.49
C VAL A 230 -13.94 -8.57 -19.63
N HIS A 231 -15.20 -8.44 -19.21
CA HIS A 231 -15.88 -7.14 -19.14
C HIS A 231 -15.55 -6.40 -17.83
N LEU A 232 -14.61 -5.46 -17.87
CA LEU A 232 -14.26 -4.59 -16.76
C LEU A 232 -15.40 -3.61 -16.39
N ARG A 233 -15.49 -3.19 -15.12
CA ARG A 233 -16.53 -2.22 -14.66
C ARG A 233 -15.95 -1.10 -13.81
N GLY A 234 -16.26 0.15 -14.17
CA GLY A 234 -15.91 1.34 -13.37
C GLY A 234 -16.95 1.63 -12.27
N VAL A 235 -16.49 2.02 -11.08
CA VAL A 235 -17.32 2.44 -9.94
C VAL A 235 -16.87 3.81 -9.43
N HIS A 236 -17.79 4.77 -9.32
CA HIS A 236 -17.46 6.09 -8.80
C HIS A 236 -17.27 6.11 -7.27
N ILE A 237 -16.17 6.73 -6.83
CA ILE A 237 -15.85 6.85 -5.40
C ILE A 237 -16.64 8.00 -4.75
N LEU A 238 -16.76 9.13 -5.45
CA LEU A 238 -17.49 10.33 -5.02
C LEU A 238 -18.86 10.45 -5.72
N PRO A 239 -19.86 11.09 -5.10
CA PRO A 239 -21.15 11.36 -5.72
C PRO A 239 -21.00 12.31 -6.93
N ARG A 240 -21.89 12.15 -7.91
CA ARG A 240 -22.00 13.07 -9.06
C ARG A 240 -22.77 14.34 -8.66
N PHE A 241 -22.50 15.44 -9.36
CA PHE A 241 -23.20 16.71 -9.19
C PHE A 241 -23.52 17.31 -10.55
N THR A 242 -24.73 17.79 -10.73
CA THR A 242 -25.08 18.62 -11.89
C THR A 242 -24.55 20.05 -11.71
N LYS A 243 -24.33 20.76 -12.83
CA LYS A 243 -23.98 22.19 -12.85
C LYS A 243 -24.89 23.05 -11.98
N ASN A 244 -26.19 22.71 -11.94
CA ASN A 244 -27.19 23.44 -11.14
C ASN A 244 -27.02 23.19 -9.64
N GLU A 245 -26.72 21.95 -9.20
CA GLU A 245 -26.45 21.64 -7.80
C GLU A 245 -25.15 22.28 -7.29
N ILE A 246 -24.10 22.32 -8.11
CA ILE A 246 -22.80 22.92 -7.73
C ILE A 246 -22.97 24.42 -7.41
N MET A 247 -23.85 25.09 -8.15
CA MET A 247 -24.18 26.50 -8.01
C MET A 247 -25.36 26.75 -7.06
N GLU A 248 -25.94 25.70 -6.46
CA GLU A 248 -27.06 25.82 -5.53
C GLU A 248 -26.61 26.47 -4.20
N SER A 249 -27.32 27.53 -3.82
CA SER A 249 -27.24 28.11 -2.49
C SER A 249 -27.97 27.20 -1.51
N ILE A 250 -27.23 26.49 -0.65
CA ILE A 250 -27.79 25.58 0.35
C ILE A 250 -28.53 26.36 1.43
N ASP A 251 -27.92 27.45 1.91
CA ASP A 251 -28.47 28.29 2.96
C ASP A 251 -27.85 29.69 2.95
N GLN A 252 -28.54 30.68 3.53
CA GLN A 252 -28.00 32.01 3.74
C GLN A 252 -28.40 32.54 5.13
N LEU A 253 -27.39 32.89 5.94
CA LEU A 253 -27.60 33.60 7.20
C LEU A 253 -27.81 35.10 6.94
N PRO A 254 -28.61 35.82 7.76
CA PRO A 254 -28.86 37.24 7.57
C PRO A 254 -27.56 38.07 7.60
N GLY A 255 -27.24 38.72 6.48
CA GLY A 255 -26.05 39.57 6.33
C GLY A 255 -24.76 38.85 5.95
N GLU A 256 -24.81 37.54 5.68
CA GLU A 256 -23.67 36.73 5.27
C GLU A 256 -23.77 36.30 3.79
N GLU A 257 -22.63 35.89 3.22
CA GLU A 257 -22.61 35.22 1.91
C GLU A 257 -23.32 33.86 1.98
N PRO A 258 -24.03 33.44 0.92
CA PRO A 258 -24.70 32.15 0.90
C PRO A 258 -23.71 30.98 0.96
N LEU A 259 -24.03 29.99 1.80
CA LEU A 259 -23.31 28.73 1.85
C LEU A 259 -23.67 27.91 0.60
N THR A 260 -22.73 27.76 -0.32
CA THR A 260 -22.90 26.98 -1.55
C THR A 260 -22.38 25.56 -1.40
N LEU A 261 -22.90 24.64 -2.21
CA LEU A 261 -22.42 23.25 -2.25
C LEU A 261 -20.94 23.18 -2.63
N SER A 262 -20.51 23.99 -3.60
CA SER A 262 -19.09 24.15 -3.96
C SER A 262 -18.22 24.63 -2.79
N GLY A 263 -18.70 25.63 -2.04
CA GLY A 263 -18.02 26.12 -0.84
C GLY A 263 -17.89 25.05 0.24
N LEU A 264 -18.97 24.29 0.50
CA LEU A 264 -19.00 23.24 1.51
C LEU A 264 -18.02 22.09 1.18
N TRP A 265 -18.03 21.60 -0.07
CA TRP A 265 -17.14 20.51 -0.50
C TRP A 265 -15.67 20.93 -0.57
N LYS A 266 -15.38 22.13 -1.11
CA LYS A 266 -14.02 22.66 -1.16
C LYS A 266 -13.48 22.99 0.23
N GLY A 267 -14.32 23.50 1.13
CA GLY A 267 -13.93 23.83 2.50
C GLY A 267 -13.78 22.62 3.42
N TYR A 268 -14.51 21.53 3.16
CA TYR A 268 -14.50 20.33 4.00
C TYR A 268 -13.49 19.26 3.54
N LEU A 269 -13.36 19.02 2.23
CA LEU A 269 -12.53 17.94 1.67
C LEU A 269 -11.37 18.44 0.79
N GLU A 270 -11.21 19.75 0.61
CA GLU A 270 -10.33 20.38 -0.39
C GLU A 270 -10.65 19.99 -1.86
N VAL A 271 -11.78 19.31 -2.08
CA VAL A 271 -12.25 18.87 -3.40
C VAL A 271 -12.93 20.04 -4.14
N SER A 272 -12.38 20.41 -5.29
CA SER A 272 -13.02 21.33 -6.21
C SER A 272 -14.21 20.64 -6.89
N LEU A 273 -15.44 21.14 -6.72
CA LEU A 273 -16.57 20.60 -7.51
C LEU A 273 -16.39 20.82 -9.02
N ARG A 274 -15.53 21.77 -9.45
CA ARG A 274 -15.13 21.91 -10.88
C ARG A 274 -14.24 20.77 -11.39
N THR A 275 -13.73 19.88 -10.53
CA THR A 275 -13.07 18.62 -10.97
C THR A 275 -14.01 17.40 -10.88
N LEU A 276 -15.25 17.62 -10.43
CA LEU A 276 -16.37 16.68 -10.45
C LEU A 276 -17.44 17.07 -11.48
N TRP A 277 -17.26 18.22 -12.14
CA TRP A 277 -18.05 18.70 -13.26
C TRP A 277 -17.10 18.93 -14.43
N ASP A 278 -17.20 18.03 -15.41
CA ASP A 278 -16.79 18.27 -16.78
C ASP A 278 -17.85 17.59 -17.66
N ASP A 279 -18.26 18.25 -18.74
CA ASP A 279 -19.12 17.63 -19.75
C ASP A 279 -18.28 16.70 -20.66
N ASN A 280 -16.94 16.78 -20.59
CA ASN A 280 -16.00 15.80 -21.14
C ASN A 280 -15.72 14.66 -20.14
N TYR A 281 -16.35 13.51 -20.37
CA TYR A 281 -16.57 12.46 -19.37
C TYR A 281 -15.34 11.66 -18.86
N TYR A 282 -14.17 11.73 -19.52
CA TYR A 282 -13.27 10.56 -19.59
C TYR A 282 -11.87 10.67 -18.94
N MET A 283 -11.56 11.73 -18.18
CA MET A 283 -10.29 11.86 -17.42
C MET A 283 -10.49 12.26 -15.94
N SER A 284 -11.63 11.93 -15.34
CA SER A 284 -11.89 12.26 -13.93
C SER A 284 -11.23 11.24 -12.96
N PRO A 285 -10.43 11.67 -11.95
CA PRO A 285 -9.72 10.77 -11.01
C PRO A 285 -10.63 10.06 -9.99
N ASN A 286 -11.93 9.96 -10.28
CA ASN A 286 -12.98 9.54 -9.36
C ASN A 286 -13.59 8.18 -9.71
N VAL A 287 -13.05 7.48 -10.73
CA VAL A 287 -13.48 6.14 -11.17
C VAL A 287 -12.50 5.09 -10.65
N LEU A 288 -13.02 4.11 -9.91
CA LEU A 288 -12.30 2.90 -9.49
C LEU A 288 -12.72 1.75 -10.40
N ILE A 289 -11.81 1.24 -11.24
CA ILE A 289 -12.09 0.06 -12.07
C ILE A 289 -11.98 -1.20 -11.20
N LEU A 290 -13.00 -2.04 -11.24
CA LEU A 290 -13.12 -3.28 -10.47
C LEU A 290 -13.37 -4.47 -11.41
N GLU A 291 -12.88 -5.64 -10.98
CA GLU A 291 -13.17 -6.92 -11.61
C GLU A 291 -14.64 -7.35 -11.41
N PRO A 292 -15.21 -8.19 -12.31
CA PRO A 292 -16.62 -8.56 -12.29
C PRO A 292 -17.14 -9.07 -10.94
N ASP A 293 -16.37 -9.94 -10.27
CA ASP A 293 -16.81 -10.63 -9.06
C ASP A 293 -16.79 -9.73 -7.81
N ALA A 294 -15.92 -8.72 -7.79
CA ALA A 294 -15.94 -7.67 -6.76
C ALA A 294 -17.23 -6.83 -6.82
N GLY A 295 -17.75 -6.59 -8.03
CA GLY A 295 -19.05 -5.94 -8.24
C GLY A 295 -20.25 -6.79 -7.79
N CYS A 296 -20.15 -8.12 -7.91
CA CYS A 296 -21.18 -9.05 -7.45
C CYS A 296 -21.21 -9.19 -5.91
N MET A 297 -20.04 -9.24 -5.24
CA MET A 297 -19.98 -9.32 -3.77
C MET A 297 -20.61 -8.10 -3.07
N PHE A 298 -20.56 -6.91 -3.68
CA PHE A 298 -21.23 -5.72 -3.14
C PHE A 298 -22.76 -5.85 -3.05
N ASN A 299 -23.38 -6.63 -3.93
CA ASN A 299 -24.83 -6.87 -3.93
C ASN A 299 -25.26 -8.04 -3.03
N LEU A 300 -24.36 -9.01 -2.79
CA LEU A 300 -24.65 -10.22 -1.99
C LEU A 300 -24.73 -9.95 -0.48
N LEU A 301 -24.24 -8.80 0.00
CA LEU A 301 -24.26 -8.41 1.42
C LEU A 301 -25.68 -8.32 2.05
N LYS A 302 -26.73 -8.38 1.21
CA LYS A 302 -28.15 -8.34 1.63
C LYS A 302 -28.72 -9.71 2.01
N ILE A 303 -28.05 -10.82 1.68
CA ILE A 303 -28.62 -12.19 1.80
C ILE A 303 -28.09 -12.96 3.04
N TRP A 304 -26.95 -12.55 3.60
CA TRP A 304 -26.25 -13.31 4.65
C TRP A 304 -26.64 -12.91 6.09
N LEU A 305 -27.94 -12.76 6.36
CA LEU A 305 -28.46 -12.13 7.58
C LEU A 305 -29.04 -13.07 8.65
N ASP A 306 -29.04 -14.39 8.46
CA ASP A 306 -30.07 -15.25 9.08
C ASP A 306 -29.59 -16.40 10.01
N HIS A 307 -28.31 -16.50 10.40
CA HIS A 307 -27.88 -17.53 11.37
C HIS A 307 -26.89 -17.10 12.46
N ASP A 308 -27.23 -17.53 13.68
CA ASP A 308 -26.69 -17.14 14.98
C ASP A 308 -25.57 -18.07 15.50
N THR A 309 -24.58 -17.52 16.23
CA THR A 309 -24.20 -17.90 17.62
C THR A 309 -22.77 -17.47 18.02
N ARG A 310 -22.59 -17.28 19.34
CA ARG A 310 -21.39 -16.87 20.12
C ARG A 310 -21.42 -17.65 21.47
N PRO A 311 -20.46 -17.55 22.45
CA PRO A 311 -19.51 -16.47 22.73
C PRO A 311 -18.09 -16.88 23.20
N ALA A 312 -17.33 -15.91 23.72
CA ALA A 312 -15.89 -15.92 23.93
C ALA A 312 -15.40 -16.11 25.39
N ALA A 313 -14.16 -16.60 25.50
CA ALA A 313 -13.20 -16.51 26.61
C ALA A 313 -11.79 -16.82 26.02
N LEU A 314 -10.64 -16.39 26.53
CA LEU A 314 -10.25 -15.47 27.61
C LEU A 314 -8.80 -14.97 27.30
N PHE A 315 -8.33 -13.84 27.85
CA PHE A 315 -6.94 -13.38 27.71
C PHE A 315 -6.36 -12.93 29.06
N ASN A 316 -5.23 -13.51 29.47
CA ASN A 316 -4.42 -13.02 30.58
C ASN A 316 -2.93 -13.38 30.38
N ARG A 317 -2.04 -12.67 31.07
CA ARG A 317 -0.58 -12.67 30.88
C ARG A 317 0.07 -14.05 31.03
N ASN A 318 1.00 -14.38 30.12
CA ASN A 318 2.38 -14.84 30.43
C ASN A 318 3.18 -14.97 29.11
N LEU A 319 4.35 -14.33 29.03
CA LEU A 319 5.30 -14.45 27.91
C LEU A 319 6.73 -14.30 28.48
N ALA A 320 7.22 -15.36 29.11
CA ALA A 320 8.55 -15.43 29.72
C ALA A 320 9.00 -16.88 30.01
N SER A 321 8.85 -17.79 29.04
CA SER A 321 9.54 -19.09 29.02
C SER A 321 9.63 -19.63 27.58
N ASP A 322 10.66 -20.42 27.32
CA ASP A 322 10.88 -21.23 26.10
C ASP A 322 11.34 -20.51 24.83
N VAL A 323 12.18 -19.48 24.99
CA VAL A 323 13.34 -19.34 24.10
C VAL A 323 14.53 -20.01 24.80
N SER A 324 15.24 -20.89 24.10
CA SER A 324 16.47 -21.53 24.59
C SER A 324 17.64 -20.54 24.56
N ILE A 325 17.57 -19.55 25.46
CA ILE A 325 18.63 -18.58 25.71
C ILE A 325 19.87 -19.34 26.14
N LEU A 326 20.90 -19.34 25.28
CA LEU A 326 22.27 -19.62 25.70
C LEU A 326 22.59 -18.67 26.86
N ASP A 327 23.09 -19.20 27.98
CA ASP A 327 23.38 -18.41 29.19
C ASP A 327 24.48 -17.38 28.90
N MET A 328 24.04 -16.21 28.44
CA MET A 328 24.86 -15.11 27.93
C MET A 328 24.69 -13.92 28.86
N SER A 329 25.25 -14.05 30.06
CA SER A 329 25.29 -13.06 31.15
C SER A 329 26.17 -11.83 30.86
N ALA A 330 26.24 -11.40 29.60
CA ALA A 330 26.96 -10.22 29.14
C ALA A 330 26.01 -9.00 29.06
N PRO A 331 26.23 -7.93 29.85
CA PRO A 331 25.38 -6.75 29.83
C PRO A 331 25.39 -6.07 28.46
N GLY A 332 24.21 -5.79 27.89
CA GLY A 332 24.05 -5.16 26.57
C GLY A 332 23.53 -6.09 25.46
N LEU A 333 23.46 -7.40 25.69
CA LEU A 333 22.90 -8.38 24.73
C LEU A 333 21.41 -8.68 24.93
N SER A 334 20.80 -8.30 26.07
CA SER A 334 19.37 -8.49 26.35
C SER A 334 18.45 -7.87 25.31
N ASP A 335 18.93 -6.79 24.68
CA ASP A 335 18.13 -5.93 23.83
C ASP A 335 18.34 -6.26 22.34
N ARG A 336 18.96 -7.39 21.97
CA ARG A 336 19.09 -7.83 20.56
C ARG A 336 18.11 -8.95 20.21
N LEU A 337 17.57 -8.93 18.99
CA LEU A 337 16.85 -10.07 18.42
C LEU A 337 17.86 -11.11 17.93
N ILE A 338 17.97 -12.22 18.67
CA ILE A 338 18.91 -13.30 18.39
C ILE A 338 18.13 -14.60 18.21
N TYR A 339 18.36 -15.26 17.07
CA TYR A 339 17.80 -16.55 16.71
C TYR A 339 18.91 -17.61 16.73
N ASN A 340 18.52 -18.89 16.77
CA ASN A 340 19.48 -20.00 16.79
C ASN A 340 18.98 -21.18 15.96
N SER A 341 19.28 -21.16 14.66
CA SER A 341 18.93 -22.24 13.72
C SER A 341 19.54 -23.60 14.05
N LYS A 342 20.69 -23.65 14.73
CA LYS A 342 21.29 -24.89 15.25
C LYS A 342 20.56 -25.42 16.50
N GLY A 343 19.81 -24.55 17.20
CA GLY A 343 18.95 -24.86 18.34
C GLY A 343 17.47 -25.00 17.97
N ALA A 344 17.20 -25.47 16.75
CA ALA A 344 15.86 -25.56 16.15
C ALA A 344 14.83 -26.16 17.10
N THR A 345 13.90 -25.31 17.55
CA THR A 345 12.98 -25.63 18.65
C THR A 345 11.75 -26.35 18.10
N ALA A 346 11.35 -27.46 18.73
CA ALA A 346 10.13 -28.18 18.35
C ALA A 346 8.89 -27.28 18.51
N LEU A 347 7.86 -27.46 17.68
CA LEU A 347 6.65 -26.65 17.78
C LEU A 347 5.97 -26.85 19.15
N ASN A 348 5.89 -25.77 19.94
CA ASN A 348 5.19 -25.76 21.22
C ASN A 348 3.74 -25.26 21.02
N ARG A 349 2.76 -26.01 21.55
CA ARG A 349 1.33 -25.61 21.54
C ARG A 349 1.05 -24.43 22.47
N GLU A 350 1.92 -24.20 23.44
CA GLU A 350 1.82 -23.12 24.42
C GLU A 350 2.53 -21.84 23.91
N ASN A 351 2.10 -20.69 24.43
CA ASN A 351 2.69 -19.35 24.19
C ASN A 351 2.66 -18.81 22.73
N GLN A 352 1.89 -19.42 21.82
CA GLN A 352 1.68 -18.93 20.46
C GLN A 352 0.45 -18.01 20.33
N SER A 353 0.59 -16.90 19.59
CA SER A 353 -0.50 -15.96 19.31
C SER A 353 -1.14 -16.25 17.94
N PHE A 354 -2.43 -16.57 17.95
CA PHE A 354 -3.22 -16.86 16.74
C PHE A 354 -4.34 -15.84 16.54
N ALA A 355 -4.68 -15.57 15.27
CA ALA A 355 -5.77 -14.68 14.89
C ALA A 355 -7.15 -15.20 15.29
N ASP A 356 -7.30 -16.52 15.39
CA ASP A 356 -8.49 -17.25 15.83
C ASP A 356 -8.17 -18.76 16.04
N GLU A 357 -9.17 -19.52 16.52
CA GLU A 357 -9.07 -20.97 16.73
C GLU A 357 -8.82 -21.77 15.44
N PHE A 358 -9.15 -21.22 14.26
CA PHE A 358 -8.90 -21.89 12.99
C PHE A 358 -7.39 -21.91 12.69
N CYS A 359 -6.69 -20.80 12.90
CA CYS A 359 -5.23 -20.74 12.82
C CYS A 359 -4.54 -21.65 13.85
N LYS A 360 -5.06 -21.70 15.08
CA LYS A 360 -4.58 -22.59 16.14
C LYS A 360 -4.77 -24.08 15.80
N LYS A 361 -5.87 -24.44 15.13
CA LYS A 361 -6.11 -25.79 14.61
C LYS A 361 -5.06 -26.17 13.56
N ALA A 362 -4.80 -25.29 12.59
CA ALA A 362 -3.78 -25.54 11.57
C ALA A 362 -2.37 -25.71 12.18
N TYR A 363 -1.99 -24.88 13.14
CA TYR A 363 -0.74 -25.05 13.87
C TYR A 363 -0.68 -26.39 14.63
N SER A 364 -1.79 -26.82 15.24
CA SER A 364 -1.87 -28.10 15.97
C SER A 364 -1.67 -29.32 15.05
N ILE A 365 -2.15 -29.24 13.80
CA ILE A 365 -1.90 -30.23 12.74
C ILE A 365 -0.40 -30.30 12.40
N CYS A 366 0.29 -29.15 12.30
CA CYS A 366 1.74 -29.12 12.09
C CYS A 366 2.52 -29.74 13.26
N VAL A 367 2.08 -29.52 14.50
CA VAL A 367 2.67 -30.16 15.70
C VAL A 367 2.50 -31.68 15.67
N GLU A 368 1.32 -32.18 15.29
CA GLU A 368 1.06 -33.62 15.17
C GLU A 368 1.92 -34.24 14.06
N TYR A 369 1.95 -33.60 12.88
CA TYR A 369 2.80 -34.02 11.76
C TYR A 369 4.32 -34.01 12.08
N GLU A 370 4.81 -33.07 12.89
CA GLU A 370 6.20 -33.10 13.39
C GLU A 370 6.45 -34.26 14.38
N ASN A 371 5.49 -34.54 15.27
CA ASN A 371 5.65 -35.58 16.29
C ASN A 371 5.59 -36.99 15.72
N ASP A 372 4.66 -37.25 14.79
CA ASP A 372 4.46 -38.55 14.14
C ASP A 372 5.54 -38.87 13.09
N ALA A 373 6.28 -37.85 12.63
CA ALA A 373 7.35 -38.00 11.66
C ALA A 373 8.51 -38.86 12.18
N THR A 374 8.88 -39.90 11.41
CA THR A 374 10.02 -40.77 11.73
C THR A 374 11.36 -40.25 11.20
N SER A 375 11.35 -39.39 10.17
CA SER A 375 12.56 -38.84 9.56
C SER A 375 12.75 -37.35 9.88
N LEU A 376 14.00 -36.91 9.99
CA LEU A 376 14.33 -35.51 10.26
C LEU A 376 13.80 -34.55 9.18
N ILE A 377 13.80 -34.96 7.90
CA ILE A 377 13.26 -34.16 6.80
C ILE A 377 11.78 -33.85 7.00
N VAL A 378 10.98 -34.85 7.39
CA VAL A 378 9.53 -34.66 7.61
C VAL A 378 9.30 -33.81 8.86
N LYS A 379 10.10 -33.97 9.92
CA LYS A 379 10.08 -33.07 11.09
C LYS A 379 10.34 -31.61 10.73
N LEU A 380 11.39 -31.35 9.96
CA LEU A 380 11.75 -30.00 9.50
C LEU A 380 10.65 -29.37 8.63
N ARG A 381 9.99 -30.16 7.77
CA ARG A 381 8.83 -29.72 6.97
C ARG A 381 7.61 -29.36 7.85
N GLY A 382 7.25 -30.21 8.81
CA GLY A 382 6.15 -29.93 9.74
C GLY A 382 6.40 -28.70 10.59
N ARG A 383 7.63 -28.60 11.14
CA ARG A 383 8.08 -27.45 11.91
C ARG A 383 8.11 -26.17 11.08
N LEU A 384 8.56 -26.23 9.82
CA LEU A 384 8.52 -25.09 8.90
C LEU A 384 7.09 -24.59 8.70
N LEU A 385 6.13 -25.48 8.38
CA LEU A 385 4.73 -25.09 8.20
C LEU A 385 4.15 -24.46 9.48
N GLY A 386 4.44 -25.00 10.67
CA GLY A 386 4.05 -24.39 11.94
C GLY A 386 4.67 -23.01 12.16
N CYS A 387 5.96 -22.83 11.83
CA CYS A 387 6.64 -21.54 11.89
C CYS A 387 6.08 -20.51 10.88
N LEU A 388 5.65 -20.96 9.69
CA LEU A 388 4.99 -20.13 8.69
C LEU A 388 3.59 -19.67 9.15
N VAL A 389 2.88 -20.47 9.95
CA VAL A 389 1.62 -20.05 10.62
C VAL A 389 1.92 -19.05 11.75
N SER A 390 2.75 -19.42 12.73
CA SER A 390 2.98 -18.58 13.91
C SER A 390 3.74 -17.28 13.59
N GLY A 391 4.63 -17.29 12.61
CA GLY A 391 5.45 -16.15 12.20
C GLY A 391 4.87 -15.27 11.09
N ALA A 392 3.66 -15.57 10.61
CA ALA A 392 2.99 -14.87 9.51
C ALA A 392 2.87 -13.35 9.77
N ILE A 393 3.10 -12.56 8.72
CA ILE A 393 3.17 -11.09 8.78
C ILE A 393 1.91 -10.39 9.30
N ASN A 394 0.72 -10.98 9.12
CA ASN A 394 -0.56 -10.41 9.55
C ASN A 394 -1.64 -11.51 9.66
N ALA A 395 -2.80 -11.15 10.20
CA ALA A 395 -3.90 -12.09 10.42
C ALA A 395 -4.57 -12.63 9.14
N LYS A 396 -4.48 -11.92 8.00
CA LYS A 396 -4.97 -12.39 6.69
C LYS A 396 -4.04 -13.50 6.18
N ALA A 397 -2.74 -13.23 6.16
CA ALA A 397 -1.70 -14.20 5.83
C ALA A 397 -1.77 -15.45 6.70
N GLN A 398 -1.92 -15.29 8.03
CA GLN A 398 -2.03 -16.42 8.96
C GLN A 398 -3.24 -17.31 8.65
N ARG A 399 -4.41 -16.72 8.33
CA ARG A 399 -5.60 -17.47 7.89
C ARG A 399 -5.36 -18.17 6.56
N PHE A 400 -4.69 -17.51 5.60
CA PHE A 400 -4.40 -18.10 4.31
C PHE A 400 -3.53 -19.37 4.43
N ILE A 401 -2.37 -19.32 5.09
CA ILE A 401 -1.55 -20.53 5.32
C ILE A 401 -2.32 -21.59 6.12
N SER A 402 -3.14 -21.18 7.09
CA SER A 402 -3.95 -22.10 7.90
C SER A 402 -5.02 -22.83 7.06
N ASN A 403 -5.66 -22.13 6.13
CA ASN A 403 -6.61 -22.72 5.17
C ASN A 403 -5.90 -23.78 4.33
N GLN A 404 -4.73 -23.45 3.78
CA GLN A 404 -3.93 -24.38 2.97
C GLN A 404 -3.53 -25.61 3.78
N ILE A 405 -3.00 -25.45 5.00
CA ILE A 405 -2.63 -26.59 5.87
C ILE A 405 -3.83 -27.51 6.12
N ILE A 406 -5.00 -26.95 6.45
CA ILE A 406 -6.21 -27.75 6.71
C ILE A 406 -6.67 -28.48 5.46
N LYS A 407 -6.73 -27.83 4.29
CA LYS A 407 -7.08 -28.46 3.00
C LYS A 407 -6.13 -29.60 2.63
N TYR A 408 -4.82 -29.33 2.64
CA TYR A 408 -3.82 -30.33 2.26
C TYR A 408 -3.74 -31.48 3.29
N SER A 409 -3.98 -31.23 4.59
CA SER A 409 -4.01 -32.28 5.61
C SER A 409 -5.11 -33.33 5.43
N ALA A 410 -6.14 -33.04 4.63
CA ALA A 410 -7.20 -33.98 4.28
C ALA A 410 -6.79 -34.98 3.17
N THR A 411 -5.59 -34.82 2.57
CA THR A 411 -5.06 -35.69 1.52
C THR A 411 -3.81 -36.42 1.97
N ASP A 412 -3.66 -37.70 1.59
CA ASP A 412 -2.46 -38.48 1.91
C ASP A 412 -1.20 -37.85 1.27
N GLY A 413 -0.13 -37.74 2.04
CA GLY A 413 1.07 -36.98 1.67
C GLY A 413 0.87 -35.46 1.47
N GLY A 414 -0.33 -34.90 1.69
CA GLY A 414 -0.64 -33.52 1.32
C GLY A 414 0.17 -32.46 2.08
N LEU A 415 0.47 -32.68 3.36
CA LEU A 415 1.35 -31.76 4.11
C LEU A 415 2.80 -31.77 3.60
N GLU A 416 3.28 -32.90 3.07
CA GLU A 416 4.58 -32.94 2.39
C GLU A 416 4.52 -32.12 1.10
N ARG A 417 3.49 -32.32 0.27
CA ARG A 417 3.23 -31.55 -0.96
C ARG A 417 3.19 -30.04 -0.67
N LEU A 418 2.42 -29.62 0.35
CA LEU A 418 2.33 -28.21 0.77
C LEU A 418 3.68 -27.65 1.24
N SER A 419 4.42 -28.40 2.05
CA SER A 419 5.76 -27.96 2.50
C SER A 419 6.69 -27.74 1.30
N ASN A 420 6.69 -28.65 0.32
CA ASN A 420 7.51 -28.54 -0.89
C ASN A 420 7.12 -27.32 -1.76
N ILE A 421 5.83 -26.97 -1.80
CA ILE A 421 5.34 -25.74 -2.45
C ILE A 421 5.96 -24.50 -1.80
N TYR A 422 5.86 -24.34 -0.48
CA TYR A 422 6.44 -23.18 0.21
C TYR A 422 7.97 -23.16 0.13
N ILE A 423 8.63 -24.33 0.21
CA ILE A 423 10.08 -24.44 0.05
C ILE A 423 10.51 -23.92 -1.33
N LYS A 424 9.91 -24.44 -2.41
CA LYS A 424 10.30 -24.11 -3.79
C LYS A 424 9.87 -22.71 -4.21
N HIS A 425 8.64 -22.29 -3.91
CA HIS A 425 8.04 -21.08 -4.47
C HIS A 425 8.16 -19.84 -3.57
N ILE A 426 8.54 -20.01 -2.30
CA ILE A 426 8.85 -18.90 -1.37
C ILE A 426 10.31 -18.95 -0.94
N ILE A 427 10.72 -19.99 -0.21
CA ILE A 427 12.02 -20.00 0.50
C ILE A 427 13.20 -20.01 -0.47
N GLU A 428 13.21 -20.94 -1.43
CA GLU A 428 14.26 -21.05 -2.44
C GLU A 428 14.32 -19.79 -3.33
N ARG A 429 13.18 -19.16 -3.64
CA ARG A 429 13.17 -17.88 -4.38
C ARG A 429 13.76 -16.72 -3.57
N VAL A 430 13.40 -16.56 -2.29
CA VAL A 430 13.93 -15.46 -1.44
C VAL A 430 15.43 -15.64 -1.15
N ARG A 431 15.88 -16.89 -0.96
CA ARG A 431 17.29 -17.25 -0.72
C ARG A 431 18.16 -17.12 -1.97
N ASN A 432 17.69 -17.62 -3.11
CA ASN A 432 18.48 -17.75 -4.34
C ASN A 432 18.23 -16.60 -5.35
N LYS A 433 17.78 -15.43 -4.88
CA LYS A 433 17.66 -14.24 -5.73
C LYS A 433 19.04 -13.81 -6.25
N GLU A 434 19.09 -13.33 -7.48
CA GLU A 434 20.29 -13.26 -8.35
C GLU A 434 21.40 -12.28 -7.90
N ASP A 435 21.35 -11.76 -6.68
CA ASP A 435 21.66 -10.35 -6.44
C ASP A 435 22.73 -10.08 -5.37
N VAL A 436 23.46 -11.10 -4.93
CA VAL A 436 24.48 -10.92 -3.87
C VAL A 436 25.64 -10.02 -4.35
N MET A 437 26.00 -10.11 -5.64
CA MET A 437 27.15 -9.41 -6.24
C MET A 437 26.88 -8.90 -7.67
N GLY A 438 25.66 -9.09 -8.20
CA GLY A 438 25.30 -8.74 -9.58
C GLY A 438 25.08 -7.24 -9.80
N LEU A 439 24.61 -6.51 -8.79
CA LEU A 439 24.45 -5.07 -8.85
C LEU A 439 25.80 -4.34 -8.72
N PRO A 440 26.06 -3.32 -9.55
CA PRO A 440 27.29 -2.55 -9.51
C PRO A 440 27.44 -1.74 -8.21
N THR A 441 28.68 -1.58 -7.79
CA THR A 441 29.13 -0.63 -6.75
C THR A 441 28.86 0.81 -7.14
N TYR A 442 28.98 1.73 -6.18
CA TYR A 442 28.92 3.15 -6.47
C TYR A 442 29.95 3.58 -7.53
N ASP A 443 31.18 3.05 -7.44
CA ASP A 443 32.30 3.24 -8.36
C ASP A 443 31.90 2.83 -9.80
N GLU A 444 31.45 1.58 -9.97
CA GLU A 444 31.04 1.02 -11.25
C GLU A 444 29.83 1.79 -11.84
N ILE A 445 28.94 2.31 -11.00
CA ILE A 445 27.82 3.16 -11.44
C ILE A 445 28.32 4.53 -11.91
N GLU A 446 29.23 5.20 -11.20
CA GLU A 446 29.78 6.50 -11.65
C GLU A 446 30.61 6.34 -12.93
N ASP A 447 31.41 5.28 -13.06
CA ASP A 447 32.15 4.96 -14.29
C ASP A 447 31.20 4.80 -15.49
N VAL A 448 30.11 4.04 -15.32
CA VAL A 448 29.10 3.84 -16.37
C VAL A 448 28.32 5.12 -16.66
N LEU A 449 27.98 5.93 -15.64
CA LEU A 449 27.31 7.22 -15.82
C LEU A 449 28.22 8.25 -16.51
N GLU A 450 29.52 8.27 -16.21
CA GLU A 450 30.49 9.15 -16.86
C GLU A 450 30.75 8.70 -18.31
N ALA A 451 30.86 7.39 -18.56
CA ALA A 451 30.94 6.83 -19.91
C ALA A 451 29.69 7.18 -20.74
N HIS A 452 28.50 7.01 -20.16
CA HIS A 452 27.23 7.38 -20.82
C HIS A 452 27.12 8.89 -21.04
N TYR A 453 27.57 9.73 -20.10
CA TYR A 453 27.61 11.18 -20.27
C TYR A 453 28.59 11.60 -21.39
N LYS A 454 29.78 11.00 -21.47
CA LYS A 454 30.74 11.23 -22.56
C LYS A 454 30.19 10.79 -23.91
N GLU A 455 29.52 9.64 -23.97
CA GLU A 455 28.82 9.16 -25.16
C GLU A 455 27.70 10.13 -25.60
N LYS A 456 26.85 10.54 -24.66
CA LYS A 456 25.78 11.53 -24.87
C LYS A 456 26.32 12.86 -25.39
N LEU A 457 27.42 13.34 -24.80
CA LEU A 457 28.07 14.58 -25.22
C LEU A 457 28.60 14.44 -26.66
N ALA A 458 29.31 13.35 -26.97
CA ALA A 458 29.81 13.09 -28.32
C ALA A 458 28.69 12.92 -29.36
N GLN A 459 27.58 12.27 -29.01
CA GLN A 459 26.39 12.16 -29.87
C GLN A 459 25.75 13.54 -30.12
N ALA A 460 25.61 14.37 -29.09
CA ALA A 460 25.08 15.73 -29.21
C ALA A 460 26.02 16.63 -30.04
N GLU A 461 27.32 16.59 -29.79
CA GLU A 461 28.33 17.29 -30.59
C GLU A 461 28.30 16.86 -32.05
N ALA A 462 28.20 15.57 -32.35
CA ALA A 462 28.07 15.05 -33.70
C ALA A 462 26.77 15.52 -34.38
N PHE A 463 25.64 15.53 -33.66
CA PHE A 463 24.36 16.01 -34.14
C PHE A 463 24.39 17.51 -34.49
N PHE A 464 24.91 18.36 -33.58
CA PHE A 464 25.06 19.79 -33.85
C PHE A 464 26.11 20.09 -34.92
N ALA A 465 27.19 19.31 -35.01
CA ALA A 465 28.15 19.42 -36.12
C ALA A 465 27.50 19.09 -37.47
N ASN A 466 26.65 18.05 -37.52
CA ASN A 466 25.90 17.69 -38.73
C ASN A 466 24.98 18.84 -39.16
N ILE A 467 24.14 19.36 -38.25
CA ILE A 467 23.25 20.52 -38.49
C ILE A 467 24.01 21.73 -39.05
N ASN A 468 25.22 22.01 -38.55
CA ASN A 468 26.02 23.15 -38.99
C ASN A 468 26.79 22.91 -40.31
N SER A 469 26.88 21.66 -40.78
CA SER A 469 27.67 21.29 -41.97
C SER A 469 26.87 21.36 -43.28
N THR A 470 25.54 21.31 -43.20
CA THR A 470 24.63 21.26 -44.34
C THR A 470 23.90 22.59 -44.52
N ASN A 471 24.09 23.22 -45.68
CA ASN A 471 23.29 24.38 -46.11
C ASN A 471 21.87 23.92 -46.47
N PHE A 472 21.02 23.75 -45.45
CA PHE A 472 19.67 23.22 -45.59
C PHE A 472 18.65 24.23 -46.15
N THR A 473 17.64 23.68 -46.82
CA THR A 473 16.48 24.41 -47.36
C THR A 473 15.23 24.12 -46.50
N GLU A 474 14.18 24.95 -46.63
CA GLU A 474 12.99 24.90 -45.76
C GLU A 474 12.24 23.54 -45.73
N SER A 475 12.49 22.64 -46.69
CA SER A 475 11.93 21.28 -46.72
C SER A 475 12.47 20.34 -45.64
N ASP A 476 13.61 20.62 -45.01
CA ASP A 476 14.31 19.67 -44.13
C ASP A 476 13.85 19.71 -42.65
N ASN A 477 12.99 20.66 -42.27
CA ASN A 477 12.49 20.79 -40.89
C ASN A 477 11.78 19.52 -40.37
N GLY A 478 11.01 18.83 -41.22
CA GLY A 478 10.29 17.60 -40.82
C GLY A 478 11.19 16.38 -40.58
N ASN A 479 12.41 16.36 -41.13
CA ASN A 479 13.41 15.34 -40.79
C ASN A 479 14.07 15.67 -39.44
N ARG A 480 14.38 16.95 -39.22
CA ARG A 480 15.01 17.44 -37.97
C ARG A 480 14.17 17.14 -36.73
N GLU A 481 12.85 17.30 -36.83
CA GLU A 481 11.92 16.99 -35.74
C GLU A 481 11.88 15.49 -35.41
N LYS A 482 11.91 14.62 -36.42
CA LYS A 482 12.01 13.16 -36.26
C LYS A 482 13.37 12.71 -35.69
N GLU A 483 14.48 13.32 -36.10
CA GLU A 483 15.80 13.02 -35.55
C GLU A 483 15.91 13.43 -34.07
N LEU A 484 15.33 14.57 -33.69
CA LEU A 484 15.19 14.98 -32.28
C LEU A 484 14.32 13.98 -31.49
N GLU A 485 13.15 13.62 -32.01
CA GLU A 485 12.25 12.66 -31.35
C GLU A 485 12.90 11.28 -31.19
N GLN A 486 13.72 10.86 -32.16
CA GLN A 486 14.46 9.59 -32.12
C GLN A 486 15.62 9.62 -31.11
N PHE A 487 16.30 10.75 -30.96
CA PHE A 487 17.32 10.97 -29.90
C PHE A 487 16.70 10.99 -28.49
N GLU A 488 15.53 11.60 -28.32
CA GLU A 488 14.79 11.55 -27.05
C GLU A 488 14.24 10.15 -26.73
N LYS A 489 13.85 9.37 -27.75
CA LYS A 489 13.37 7.99 -27.58
C LYS A 489 14.49 7.03 -27.13
N THR A 490 15.72 7.16 -27.62
CA THR A 490 16.86 6.33 -27.16
C THR A 490 17.25 6.61 -25.71
N ASP A 491 17.08 7.84 -25.21
CA ASP A 491 17.33 8.19 -23.80
C ASP A 491 16.45 7.42 -22.81
N ARG A 492 15.21 7.08 -23.19
CA ARG A 492 14.25 6.44 -22.28
C ARG A 492 14.55 4.97 -21.96
N ASN A 493 15.58 4.36 -22.57
CA ASN A 493 15.88 2.94 -22.43
C ASN A 493 17.04 2.60 -21.48
N SER A 494 17.89 3.55 -21.05
CA SER A 494 19.03 3.31 -20.14
C SER A 494 18.66 3.25 -18.64
N LYS A 495 17.39 2.97 -18.31
CA LYS A 495 16.77 3.27 -16.99
C LYS A 495 17.20 2.42 -15.79
N GLU A 496 17.95 1.34 -15.96
CA GLU A 496 18.32 0.44 -14.85
C GLU A 496 19.39 1.06 -13.92
N ILE A 497 20.42 1.70 -14.49
CA ILE A 497 21.50 2.36 -13.74
C ILE A 497 21.01 3.59 -12.92
N PRO A 498 20.13 4.48 -13.47
CA PRO A 498 19.54 5.58 -12.72
C PRO A 498 18.82 5.22 -11.42
N CYS A 499 18.12 4.08 -11.35
CA CYS A 499 17.33 3.71 -10.16
C CYS A 499 18.24 3.37 -8.97
N VAL A 500 19.25 2.51 -9.17
CA VAL A 500 20.21 2.14 -8.11
C VAL A 500 21.03 3.35 -7.67
N HIS A 501 21.49 4.21 -8.61
CA HIS A 501 22.19 5.45 -8.27
C HIS A 501 21.33 6.40 -7.43
N GLN A 502 20.04 6.57 -7.77
CA GLN A 502 19.12 7.40 -6.99
C GLN A 502 18.90 6.86 -5.58
N VAL A 503 18.80 5.54 -5.41
CA VAL A 503 18.69 4.92 -4.08
C VAL A 503 19.96 5.19 -3.28
N LEU A 504 21.15 4.88 -3.82
CA LEU A 504 22.45 5.14 -3.20
C LEU A 504 22.60 6.61 -2.77
N LYS A 505 22.30 7.54 -3.67
CA LYS A 505 22.37 8.99 -3.43
C LYS A 505 21.42 9.45 -2.32
N ARG A 506 20.18 8.96 -2.28
CA ARG A 506 19.21 9.31 -1.21
C ARG A 506 19.58 8.66 0.12
N GLY A 507 20.12 7.44 0.11
CA GLY A 507 20.72 6.80 1.28
C GLY A 507 22.07 7.39 1.70
N LYS A 508 22.52 8.49 1.08
CA LYS A 508 23.80 9.18 1.35
C LYS A 508 25.01 8.25 1.28
N TYR A 509 24.95 7.24 0.40
CA TYR A 509 25.98 6.23 0.20
C TYR A 509 26.35 5.49 1.49
N ARG A 510 25.36 5.25 2.37
CA ARG A 510 25.54 4.50 3.62
C ARG A 510 24.88 3.14 3.54
N CYS A 511 25.56 2.13 4.09
CA CYS A 511 24.92 0.87 4.43
C CYS A 511 23.82 1.13 5.47
N TYR A 512 22.58 0.75 5.16
CA TYR A 512 21.45 1.00 6.06
C TYR A 512 21.61 0.30 7.41
N VAL A 513 22.24 -0.88 7.43
CA VAL A 513 22.38 -1.67 8.66
C VAL A 513 23.54 -1.17 9.52
N THR A 514 24.75 -0.97 8.95
CA THR A 514 25.93 -0.58 9.75
C THR A 514 26.14 0.93 9.86
N ASN A 515 25.41 1.74 9.09
CA ASN A 515 25.60 3.20 8.94
C ASN A 515 27.02 3.62 8.49
N TRP A 516 27.86 2.67 8.07
CA TRP A 516 29.14 2.94 7.45
C TRP A 516 28.94 3.57 6.07
N THR A 517 29.77 4.55 5.75
CA THR A 517 29.72 5.27 4.47
C THR A 517 30.68 4.63 3.47
N ASP A 518 30.29 4.62 2.21
CA ASP A 518 31.05 4.10 1.08
C ASP A 518 32.45 4.75 0.95
N ALA A 519 33.48 3.93 0.75
CA ALA A 519 34.87 4.35 0.66
C ALA A 519 35.16 5.28 -0.53
N HIS A 520 34.53 5.05 -1.68
CA HIS A 520 34.67 5.91 -2.85
C HIS A 520 33.98 7.26 -2.60
N HIS A 521 32.79 7.27 -2.00
CA HIS A 521 32.13 8.51 -1.62
C HIS A 521 32.94 9.33 -0.60
N ILE A 522 33.60 8.68 0.38
CA ILE A 522 34.53 9.33 1.31
C ILE A 522 35.72 9.95 0.58
N ALA A 523 36.34 9.23 -0.36
CA ALA A 523 37.45 9.74 -1.16
C ALA A 523 37.03 10.97 -2.01
N LYS A 524 35.83 10.92 -2.59
CA LYS A 524 35.24 12.04 -3.35
C LYS A 524 35.03 13.27 -2.47
N MET A 525 34.34 13.14 -1.33
CA MET A 525 34.16 14.24 -0.36
C MET A 525 35.49 14.86 0.07
N LYS A 526 36.52 14.04 0.33
CA LYS A 526 37.87 14.54 0.65
C LYS A 526 38.50 15.34 -0.50
N SER A 527 38.35 14.87 -1.74
CA SER A 527 38.87 15.56 -2.92
C SER A 527 38.18 16.91 -3.19
N GLU A 528 36.91 17.01 -2.80
CA GLU A 528 36.08 18.22 -2.86
C GLU A 528 36.32 19.17 -1.67
N GLY A 529 37.13 18.78 -0.69
CA GLY A 529 37.46 19.58 0.50
C GLY A 529 36.37 19.59 1.59
N VAL A 530 35.44 18.64 1.55
CA VAL A 530 34.34 18.50 2.52
C VAL A 530 34.84 17.96 3.86
N ASP A 531 34.43 18.57 4.98
CA ASP A 531 34.70 18.02 6.31
C ASP A 531 33.76 16.84 6.61
N LEU A 532 34.34 15.65 6.71
CA LEU A 532 33.64 14.41 7.05
C LEU A 532 32.95 14.47 8.42
N ALA A 533 33.49 15.26 9.36
CA ALA A 533 32.92 15.41 10.70
C ALA A 533 31.57 16.14 10.68
N GLU A 534 31.40 17.16 9.82
CA GLU A 534 30.12 17.88 9.64
C GLU A 534 29.02 16.95 9.11
N HIS A 535 29.40 15.94 8.32
CA HIS A 535 28.51 14.89 7.84
C HIS A 535 28.30 13.74 8.84
N GLY A 536 28.94 13.80 10.03
CA GLY A 536 28.86 12.76 11.06
C GLY A 536 29.57 11.46 10.66
N ILE A 537 30.65 11.55 9.87
CA ILE A 537 31.45 10.41 9.39
C ILE A 537 32.76 10.36 10.19
N ASN A 538 32.93 9.33 11.02
CA ASN A 538 34.18 9.06 11.71
C ASN A 538 35.01 8.03 10.93
N GLU A 539 35.91 8.52 10.07
CA GLU A 539 36.76 7.68 9.24
C GLU A 539 37.60 6.67 10.05
N ALA A 540 38.15 7.09 11.20
CA ALA A 540 38.99 6.22 12.02
C ALA A 540 38.21 5.08 12.71
N ALA A 541 36.88 5.14 12.72
CA ALA A 541 36.01 4.17 13.37
C ALA A 541 35.22 3.26 12.39
N GLN A 542 35.33 3.49 11.08
CA GLN A 542 34.70 2.63 10.06
C GLN A 542 35.77 1.96 9.18
N PRO A 543 35.56 0.70 8.74
CA PRO A 543 36.41 0.08 7.75
C PRO A 543 36.18 0.68 6.35
N GLN A 544 37.16 0.50 5.46
CA GLN A 544 36.96 0.74 4.03
C GLN A 544 36.01 -0.32 3.48
N ILE A 545 34.83 0.10 3.03
CA ILE A 545 33.78 -0.74 2.46
C ILE A 545 33.19 -0.09 1.21
N TYR A 546 32.63 -0.92 0.33
CA TYR A 546 31.90 -0.47 -0.85
C TYR A 546 30.44 -0.91 -0.69
N VAL A 547 29.51 0.03 -0.79
CA VAL A 547 28.08 -0.28 -0.64
C VAL A 547 27.46 -0.60 -2.00
N ARG A 548 26.45 -1.48 -1.99
CA ARG A 548 25.68 -1.86 -3.17
C ARG A 548 24.19 -1.76 -2.85
N GLY A 549 23.37 -1.55 -3.88
CA GLY A 549 21.97 -1.95 -3.79
C GLY A 549 21.90 -3.48 -3.70
N VAL A 550 20.97 -3.99 -2.92
CA VAL A 550 20.62 -5.41 -2.83
C VAL A 550 19.10 -5.51 -2.90
N HIS A 551 18.59 -6.29 -3.85
CA HIS A 551 17.16 -6.55 -3.96
C HIS A 551 16.67 -7.35 -2.74
N ILE A 552 15.50 -6.99 -2.19
CA ILE A 552 14.95 -7.60 -0.97
C ILE A 552 14.23 -8.90 -1.32
N LEU A 553 13.41 -8.86 -2.36
CA LEU A 553 12.63 -9.95 -2.90
C LEU A 553 13.12 -10.33 -4.31
N PRO A 554 12.91 -11.59 -4.74
CA PRO A 554 13.31 -12.10 -6.05
C PRO A 554 12.56 -11.46 -7.22
N ARG A 555 13.13 -11.58 -8.42
CA ARG A 555 12.51 -11.20 -9.69
C ARG A 555 11.47 -12.24 -10.12
N PHE A 556 10.46 -11.79 -10.84
CA PHE A 556 9.47 -12.63 -11.53
C PHE A 556 9.34 -12.21 -13.00
N THR A 557 8.86 -13.13 -13.82
CA THR A 557 8.35 -12.81 -15.16
C THR A 557 6.82 -12.74 -15.16
N ARG A 558 6.21 -12.12 -16.17
CA ARG A 558 4.75 -12.03 -16.27
C ARG A 558 4.09 -13.40 -16.39
N GLU A 559 4.75 -14.31 -17.10
CA GLU A 559 4.31 -15.68 -17.35
C GLU A 559 4.32 -16.50 -16.04
N GLU A 560 5.30 -16.26 -15.16
CA GLU A 560 5.34 -16.91 -13.84
C GLU A 560 4.22 -16.46 -12.91
N MET A 561 3.80 -15.19 -12.99
CA MET A 561 2.87 -14.58 -12.04
C MET A 561 1.54 -15.34 -11.93
N HIS A 562 0.95 -15.71 -13.07
CA HIS A 562 -0.30 -16.45 -13.15
C HIS A 562 -0.11 -17.97 -13.19
N SER A 563 1.12 -18.48 -12.99
CA SER A 563 1.37 -19.92 -13.02
C SER A 563 0.62 -20.63 -11.88
N VAL A 564 -0.12 -21.67 -12.24
CA VAL A 564 -0.69 -22.63 -11.29
C VAL A 564 0.46 -23.43 -10.71
N ILE A 565 0.65 -23.34 -9.40
CA ILE A 565 1.65 -24.13 -8.67
C ILE A 565 1.09 -25.51 -8.37
N ASP A 566 -0.16 -25.57 -7.95
CA ASP A 566 -0.79 -26.80 -7.48
C ASP A 566 -2.32 -26.73 -7.58
N GLU A 567 -2.96 -27.88 -7.74
CA GLU A 567 -4.41 -28.03 -7.75
C GLU A 567 -4.79 -29.27 -6.92
N LEU A 568 -5.75 -29.10 -6.00
CA LEU A 568 -6.37 -30.18 -5.23
C LEU A 568 -7.76 -30.50 -5.82
N PRO A 569 -8.21 -31.76 -5.82
CA PRO A 569 -9.49 -32.12 -6.41
C PRO A 569 -10.67 -31.38 -5.77
N GLY A 570 -11.37 -30.56 -6.55
CA GLY A 570 -12.54 -29.79 -6.09
C GLY A 570 -12.22 -28.51 -5.33
N GLU A 571 -10.97 -28.05 -5.35
CA GLU A 571 -10.52 -26.81 -4.74
C GLU A 571 -10.02 -25.83 -5.81
N GLU A 572 -10.00 -24.53 -5.50
CA GLU A 572 -9.42 -23.52 -6.39
C GLU A 572 -7.90 -23.74 -6.59
N PRO A 573 -7.37 -23.59 -7.82
CA PRO A 573 -5.94 -23.72 -8.08
C PRO A 573 -5.10 -22.72 -7.27
N LEU A 574 -4.03 -23.21 -6.64
CA LEU A 574 -3.06 -22.37 -5.94
C LEU A 574 -2.08 -21.77 -6.95
N THR A 575 -2.23 -20.49 -7.26
CA THR A 575 -1.31 -19.75 -8.16
C THR A 575 -0.15 -19.11 -7.41
N LEU A 576 0.91 -18.76 -8.14
CA LEU A 576 2.04 -17.99 -7.60
C LEU A 576 1.62 -16.60 -7.12
N TYR A 577 0.76 -15.91 -7.88
CA TYR A 577 0.14 -14.66 -7.46
C TYR A 577 -0.61 -14.79 -6.13
N THR A 578 -1.53 -15.76 -6.01
CA THR A 578 -2.28 -15.97 -4.77
C THR A 578 -1.36 -16.27 -3.60
N LEU A 579 -0.33 -17.10 -3.82
CA LEU A 579 0.65 -17.45 -2.78
C LEU A 579 1.42 -16.23 -2.28
N TRP A 580 1.90 -15.34 -3.16
CA TRP A 580 2.68 -14.16 -2.75
C TRP A 580 1.79 -13.01 -2.23
N ASN A 581 0.66 -12.74 -2.87
CA ASN A 581 -0.25 -11.67 -2.47
C ASN A 581 -0.98 -11.98 -1.14
N GLU A 582 -1.49 -13.21 -0.97
CA GLU A 582 -2.29 -13.55 0.22
C GLU A 582 -1.45 -13.93 1.44
N TYR A 583 -0.28 -14.55 1.26
CA TYR A 583 0.60 -14.92 2.37
C TYR A 583 1.68 -13.88 2.70
N LEU A 584 2.33 -13.28 1.69
CA LEU A 584 3.43 -12.34 1.91
C LEU A 584 3.00 -10.86 1.80
N ASP A 585 1.75 -10.54 1.42
CA ASP A 585 1.29 -9.16 1.22
C ASP A 585 2.18 -8.40 0.20
N VAL A 586 2.63 -9.16 -0.82
CA VAL A 586 3.50 -8.71 -1.90
C VAL A 586 2.78 -8.82 -3.23
N TYR A 587 2.65 -7.68 -3.91
CA TYR A 587 2.06 -7.58 -5.24
C TYR A 587 3.12 -7.90 -6.31
N LEU A 588 3.02 -9.05 -6.99
CA LEU A 588 4.09 -9.59 -7.85
C LEU A 588 4.44 -8.67 -9.03
N GLU A 589 3.51 -7.90 -9.54
CA GLU A 589 3.67 -6.91 -10.60
C GLU A 589 4.66 -5.78 -10.22
N SER A 590 4.98 -5.62 -8.93
CA SER A 590 6.05 -4.72 -8.46
C SER A 590 7.45 -5.36 -8.53
N LEU A 591 7.54 -6.67 -8.72
CA LEU A 591 8.77 -7.47 -8.83
C LEU A 591 9.00 -8.01 -10.27
N CYS A 592 8.16 -7.58 -11.22
CA CYS A 592 8.26 -7.92 -12.63
C CYS A 592 8.98 -6.82 -13.45
N ASP A 593 9.56 -7.23 -14.58
CA ASP A 593 10.15 -6.35 -15.59
C ASP A 593 11.10 -5.29 -15.01
N LYS A 594 10.95 -4.03 -15.44
CA LYS A 594 11.74 -2.88 -15.00
C LYS A 594 11.43 -2.45 -13.56
N ARG A 595 10.25 -2.81 -13.02
CA ARG A 595 9.83 -2.43 -11.65
C ARG A 595 10.58 -3.21 -10.57
N TYR A 596 11.11 -4.40 -10.90
CA TYR A 596 11.99 -5.17 -10.03
C TYR A 596 13.15 -4.34 -9.45
N TYR A 597 13.72 -3.45 -10.29
CA TYR A 597 14.83 -2.55 -9.98
C TYR A 597 14.40 -1.23 -9.30
N ASP A 598 13.10 -1.04 -9.05
CA ASP A 598 12.63 0.17 -8.38
C ASP A 598 13.02 0.15 -6.89
N ALA A 599 13.22 1.35 -6.35
CA ALA A 599 13.59 1.57 -4.96
C ALA A 599 12.78 0.82 -3.87
N PRO A 600 11.47 0.55 -4.03
CA PRO A 600 10.72 -0.26 -3.06
C PRO A 600 11.28 -1.67 -2.84
N ASN A 601 12.03 -2.24 -3.80
CA ASN A 601 12.67 -3.54 -3.65
C ASN A 601 14.17 -3.46 -3.32
N LEU A 602 14.77 -2.27 -3.13
CA LEU A 602 16.21 -2.11 -2.96
C LEU A 602 16.61 -1.70 -1.53
N LEU A 603 17.62 -2.38 -0.98
CA LEU A 603 18.25 -2.07 0.31
C LEU A 603 19.76 -1.83 0.11
N ILE A 604 20.30 -0.70 0.58
CA ILE A 604 21.74 -0.41 0.51
C ILE A 604 22.47 -1.17 1.61
N LEU A 605 23.36 -2.07 1.23
CA LEU A 605 24.16 -2.89 2.14
C LEU A 605 25.64 -2.87 1.75
N GLU A 606 26.51 -3.12 2.73
CA GLU A 606 27.89 -3.54 2.49
C GLU A 606 27.94 -5.06 2.20
N PRO A 607 29.03 -5.61 1.61
CA PRO A 607 29.01 -6.92 0.99
C PRO A 607 28.77 -8.08 1.97
N ASP A 608 29.32 -8.02 3.19
CA ASP A 608 29.08 -9.07 4.20
C ASP A 608 27.61 -9.07 4.63
N ALA A 609 27.03 -7.88 4.86
CA ALA A 609 25.62 -7.73 5.19
C ALA A 609 24.74 -8.19 4.03
N GLY A 610 25.11 -7.89 2.78
CA GLY A 610 24.42 -8.38 1.58
C GLY A 610 24.38 -9.90 1.50
N CYS A 611 25.53 -10.57 1.69
CA CYS A 611 25.62 -12.03 1.82
C CYS A 611 24.71 -12.56 2.93
N MET A 612 24.86 -12.05 4.17
CA MET A 612 24.08 -12.52 5.32
C MET A 612 22.57 -12.27 5.17
N PHE A 613 22.18 -11.18 4.49
CA PHE A 613 20.78 -10.86 4.20
C PHE A 613 20.18 -11.79 3.15
N ASN A 614 20.95 -12.16 2.13
CA ASN A 614 20.50 -13.10 1.09
C ASN A 614 20.47 -14.55 1.58
N GLU A 615 21.41 -14.94 2.45
CA GLU A 615 21.37 -16.21 3.18
C GLU A 615 20.29 -16.24 4.30
N MET A 616 19.54 -15.15 4.50
CA MET A 616 18.51 -14.99 5.54
C MET A 616 19.02 -15.14 6.99
N ARG A 617 20.31 -14.88 7.21
CA ARG A 617 20.99 -14.87 8.52
C ARG A 617 20.91 -13.52 9.22
N LEU A 618 20.74 -12.45 8.43
CA LEU A 618 20.48 -11.07 8.85
C LEU A 618 19.15 -10.62 8.25
N TRP A 619 18.27 -10.00 9.03
CA TRP A 619 17.08 -9.33 8.49
C TRP A 619 16.66 -8.12 9.34
N LEU A 620 15.78 -7.31 8.78
CA LEU A 620 15.20 -6.12 9.43
C LEU A 620 13.78 -6.45 9.88
N ASP A 621 13.57 -6.49 11.18
CA ASP A 621 12.33 -6.95 11.81
C ASP A 621 11.57 -5.77 12.44
N HIS A 622 10.37 -5.47 11.94
CA HIS A 622 9.51 -4.42 12.50
C HIS A 622 8.53 -4.97 13.55
N ASP A 623 8.19 -6.27 13.47
CA ASP A 623 6.95 -6.79 14.02
C ASP A 623 7.14 -7.71 15.22
N THR A 624 8.36 -7.99 15.64
CA THR A 624 8.65 -8.84 16.82
C THR A 624 8.61 -8.10 18.15
N ARG A 625 8.86 -6.78 18.17
CA ARG A 625 8.85 -5.96 19.41
C ARG A 625 7.69 -4.99 19.48
N PRO A 626 6.94 -4.93 20.61
CA PRO A 626 5.94 -3.90 20.84
C PRO A 626 6.49 -2.48 20.73
N GLU A 627 7.72 -2.26 21.20
CA GLU A 627 8.39 -0.95 21.20
C GLU A 627 8.62 -0.47 19.75
N THR A 628 9.20 -1.32 18.91
CA THR A 628 9.47 -1.04 17.48
C THR A 628 8.18 -0.84 16.70
N ARG A 629 7.14 -1.66 16.94
CA ARG A 629 5.79 -1.49 16.37
C ARG A 629 5.11 -0.16 16.72
N VAL A 630 5.43 0.43 17.88
CA VAL A 630 4.88 1.71 18.37
C VAL A 630 5.70 2.91 17.87
N MET A 631 6.94 2.69 17.44
CA MET A 631 7.73 3.70 16.76
C MET A 631 7.26 3.92 15.31
N ARG A 632 7.89 4.87 14.61
CA ARG A 632 7.61 5.17 13.20
C ARG A 632 7.90 3.95 12.32
N GLN A 633 7.17 3.82 11.21
CA GLN A 633 7.30 2.77 10.18
C GLN A 633 8.68 2.68 9.48
N ASP A 634 9.60 3.58 9.83
CA ASP A 634 10.98 3.66 9.34
C ASP A 634 12.01 3.02 10.29
N ASN A 635 11.58 2.51 11.46
CA ASN A 635 12.43 1.83 12.44
C ASN A 635 12.25 0.30 12.39
N TYR A 636 13.36 -0.42 12.46
CA TYR A 636 13.43 -1.89 12.43
C TYR A 636 14.44 -2.36 13.49
N ASP A 637 14.25 -3.54 14.07
CA ASP A 637 15.29 -4.24 14.82
C ASP A 637 16.16 -5.06 13.85
N ALA A 638 17.49 -5.07 14.03
CA ALA A 638 18.37 -5.94 13.25
C ALA A 638 18.45 -7.31 13.94
N ALA A 639 17.81 -8.31 13.31
CA ALA A 639 17.76 -9.68 13.80
C ALA A 639 18.89 -10.53 13.19
N LEU A 640 19.53 -11.33 14.05
CA LEU A 640 20.70 -12.16 13.69
C LEU A 640 20.45 -13.63 14.04
N ASP A 641 20.80 -14.54 13.13
CA ASP A 641 20.90 -15.97 13.43
C ASP A 641 22.28 -16.33 14.01
N ALA A 642 22.37 -16.43 15.34
CA ALA A 642 23.61 -16.55 16.11
C ALA A 642 24.65 -17.56 15.62
N PRO A 643 24.28 -18.75 15.10
CA PRO A 643 25.24 -19.74 14.63
C PRO A 643 26.22 -19.30 13.54
N TYR A 644 25.96 -18.15 12.91
CA TYR A 644 26.74 -17.56 11.82
C TYR A 644 27.49 -16.28 12.21
N PHE A 645 27.27 -15.72 13.41
CA PHE A 645 27.94 -14.51 13.87
C PHE A 645 28.81 -14.80 15.09
N GLY A 646 30.11 -14.53 14.99
CA GLY A 646 30.97 -14.42 16.18
C GLY A 646 30.58 -13.17 17.00
N SER A 647 30.93 -13.13 18.29
CA SER A 647 30.59 -12.01 19.19
C SER A 647 30.98 -10.65 18.61
N LYS A 648 32.23 -10.51 18.12
CA LYS A 648 32.72 -9.30 17.43
C LYS A 648 31.91 -8.93 16.18
N THR A 649 31.37 -9.92 15.47
CA THR A 649 30.54 -9.70 14.28
C THR A 649 29.12 -9.30 14.66
N MET A 650 28.59 -9.74 15.81
CA MET A 650 27.31 -9.26 16.33
C MET A 650 27.38 -7.78 16.74
N GLU A 651 28.52 -7.34 17.29
CA GLU A 651 28.76 -5.94 17.69
C GLU A 651 28.78 -4.96 16.49
N LYS A 652 29.10 -5.43 15.28
CA LYS A 652 29.07 -4.65 14.02
C LYS A 652 27.67 -4.14 13.66
N TYR A 653 26.62 -4.89 14.00
CA TYR A 653 25.24 -4.56 13.64
C TYR A 653 24.56 -3.86 14.83
N PRO A 654 23.86 -2.72 14.64
CA PRO A 654 23.13 -2.07 15.73
C PRO A 654 21.99 -2.96 16.23
N VAL A 655 21.37 -2.60 17.35
CA VAL A 655 20.14 -3.25 17.82
C VAL A 655 18.95 -2.84 16.93
N SER A 656 18.83 -1.54 16.64
CA SER A 656 17.79 -1.00 15.78
C SER A 656 18.39 -0.14 14.67
N VAL A 657 17.76 -0.21 13.50
CA VAL A 657 18.07 0.51 12.27
C VAL A 657 16.93 1.48 11.99
N SER A 658 17.26 2.74 11.67
CA SER A 658 16.28 3.74 11.25
C SER A 658 16.59 4.15 9.81
N LEU A 659 15.66 3.89 8.88
CA LEU A 659 15.83 4.14 7.45
C LEU A 659 15.52 5.60 7.04
N LYS A 660 15.54 6.53 8.01
CA LYS A 660 15.15 7.94 7.83
C LYS A 660 16.01 8.66 6.80
N GLY A 661 15.35 9.26 5.80
CA GLY A 661 15.94 10.16 4.83
C GLY A 661 16.29 9.56 3.47
N GLY A 662 16.11 8.25 3.29
CA GLY A 662 16.26 7.57 1.99
C GLY A 662 14.96 7.46 1.18
N LEU A 663 15.06 6.92 -0.03
CA LEU A 663 13.94 6.18 -0.61
C LEU A 663 13.78 4.91 0.24
N LEU A 664 12.68 4.82 0.99
CA LEU A 664 12.40 3.66 1.81
C LEU A 664 12.08 2.45 0.90
N PRO A 665 12.64 1.27 1.17
CA PRO A 665 12.10 0.03 0.64
C PRO A 665 10.65 -0.15 1.13
N ALA A 666 9.84 -0.90 0.39
CA ALA A 666 8.46 -1.16 0.80
C ALA A 666 8.46 -1.93 2.15
N PRO A 667 7.71 -1.46 3.17
CA PRO A 667 7.62 -2.18 4.44
C PRO A 667 7.08 -3.61 4.28
N SER A 668 6.22 -3.88 3.31
CA SER A 668 5.76 -5.24 2.96
C SER A 668 6.92 -6.13 2.49
N HIS A 669 7.85 -5.61 1.70
CA HIS A 669 9.00 -6.39 1.20
C HIS A 669 9.95 -6.79 2.34
N LEU A 670 10.27 -5.85 3.24
CA LEU A 670 11.07 -6.14 4.43
C LEU A 670 10.36 -7.12 5.37
N ARG A 671 9.04 -6.97 5.58
CA ARG A 671 8.23 -7.91 6.38
C ARG A 671 8.17 -9.31 5.77
N ALA A 672 8.01 -9.42 4.45
CA ALA A 672 8.01 -10.69 3.73
C ALA A 672 9.36 -11.41 3.88
N HIS A 673 10.48 -10.71 3.65
CA HIS A 673 11.82 -11.24 3.89
C HIS A 673 12.01 -11.70 5.34
N ALA A 674 11.69 -10.83 6.31
CA ALA A 674 11.79 -11.15 7.74
C ALA A 674 10.92 -12.35 8.14
N CYS A 675 9.72 -12.48 7.59
CA CYS A 675 8.83 -13.62 7.84
C CYS A 675 9.46 -14.95 7.39
N VAL A 676 10.02 -14.97 6.17
CA VAL A 676 10.68 -16.16 5.61
C VAL A 676 11.98 -16.48 6.36
N ALA A 677 12.77 -15.46 6.69
CA ALA A 677 14.00 -15.61 7.47
C ALA A 677 13.74 -16.18 8.88
N ARG A 678 12.79 -15.59 9.63
CA ARG A 678 12.33 -16.13 10.93
C ARG A 678 11.86 -17.58 10.82
N ALA A 679 11.05 -17.90 9.81
CA ALA A 679 10.53 -19.26 9.63
C ALA A 679 11.65 -20.27 9.38
N CYS A 680 12.65 -19.92 8.57
CA CYS A 680 13.83 -20.75 8.33
C CYS A 680 14.68 -20.93 9.59
N ALA A 681 14.95 -19.83 10.32
CA ALA A 681 15.76 -19.85 11.54
C ALA A 681 15.09 -20.66 12.65
N LEU A 682 13.82 -20.40 12.97
CA LEU A 682 13.10 -21.10 14.06
C LEU A 682 12.90 -22.59 13.76
N SER A 683 12.64 -22.97 12.51
CA SER A 683 12.46 -24.37 12.15
C SER A 683 13.78 -25.14 11.98
N GLY A 684 14.93 -24.48 11.94
CA GLY A 684 16.22 -25.11 11.65
C GLY A 684 16.36 -25.53 10.19
N PHE A 685 15.69 -24.84 9.27
CA PHE A 685 15.54 -25.27 7.89
C PHE A 685 16.85 -25.27 7.08
N ASP A 686 17.90 -24.62 7.56
CA ASP A 686 19.25 -24.76 7.02
C ASP A 686 19.77 -26.20 7.06
N GLU A 687 19.34 -27.01 8.03
CA GLU A 687 19.72 -28.43 8.08
C GLU A 687 19.06 -29.23 6.95
N TYR A 688 17.83 -28.86 6.54
CA TYR A 688 17.18 -29.46 5.38
C TYR A 688 18.01 -29.23 4.10
N PHE A 689 18.46 -28.00 3.86
CA PHE A 689 19.28 -27.68 2.68
C PHE A 689 20.61 -28.45 2.64
N LYS A 690 21.25 -28.69 3.80
CA LYS A 690 22.44 -29.57 3.87
C LYS A 690 22.10 -31.01 3.50
N ILE A 691 21.04 -31.56 4.08
CA ILE A 691 20.61 -32.96 3.87
C ILE A 691 20.29 -33.21 2.39
N ILE A 692 19.68 -32.26 1.69
CA ILE A 692 19.34 -32.39 0.26
C ILE A 692 20.47 -31.93 -0.70
N GLY A 693 21.63 -31.54 -0.19
CA GLY A 693 22.79 -31.15 -1.01
C GLY A 693 22.62 -29.85 -1.80
N LYS A 694 21.86 -28.87 -1.26
CA LYS A 694 21.63 -27.54 -1.86
C LYS A 694 22.31 -26.40 -1.07
N ILE A 695 23.55 -26.61 -0.61
CA ILE A 695 24.42 -25.58 0.00
C ILE A 695 25.76 -25.55 -0.74
#